data_AF-A0A969X1R5-F1
#
_entry.id   AF-A0A969X1R5-F1
#
_cell.length_a   1.000
_cell.length_b   1.000
_cell.length_c   1.000
_cell.angle_alpha   90.00
_cell.angle_beta   90.00
_cell.angle_gamma   90.00
#
_symmetry.space_group_name_H-M   'P 1'
#
loop_
_entity.id
_entity.type
_entity.pdbx_description
1 polymer ?
#
loop_
_entity_poly.entity_id
_entity_poly.type
_entity_poly.pdbx_seq_one_letter_code
_entity_poly.pdbx_strand_id
1 'polypeptide(L)'
;MRKLFTIIIGLTLIFSVKLEAQKTFMEGDIMSSDAINPDNFNEKLFQDVLVYKINAYMDSIGLEGFEIHDFFLNPAREHALIMSETGEANLNGRGSMATVRDRLVFAGGTGIGAEVVARANIKVSNEYINYDDLANQTFEKWKDGKYSKDLLSQKYFFVGISGKVDKSQKKIFTSMYMGNYASFISGSGNALELSGPISVKSQGLKLYDEKVCKKTVRKMPNIVDLQEGLSINDKGEIVFKYNDLKKFRRFIKASKDGLAVDVVQKEQFNRCKSENFADYSKINIGFMTKKMFSKKIYKKNIAAGEGRRNKVTKLEVVLGELPAIFEPKDIELNLMIIKEKYVCHNIPQSWVDHKIYDFVPKISLMPDTILPAGINEYAPTATSSELNFRIPFEQGKFNYKPEDMKPVLSALNEPDFIINKIFIEAYSSLEGSIAENAVLQKKRAQSIVKALEENQNASIVDSIITAPNLKDLQNDCKSTIFEEVCDMNLEEAVVYVNSKAKEMEMFLENHRYANVTIWVTYDIDGEKEQKYVLAQFNKAVEAGQINAALTIQKYILKRVVEGRYNENAVSEMRIPAGRDYVGLNMNKIWLTQFIYMDVLDEDYLTKIDDLNKLDQTNIYVDFNDVLCEVILTDLDNERTQQTLQNRIDKMYNTSLRVDLVDLLNIELQYQIMDIYKDSLGYDHPSVIKTMDKIKEIIHIDELTWENSLKLASVFINHSDYGYAIRLLEPWIKEENIPLVYLTTYATVCSKVDYKVHSNNFVYVLDKIRKKDPEFFCDLFKGDKLSVQTFVNTRAKQIYCETCKK
;
A
#
# COMPACT_ATOMS: atom_id res chain seq x y z
N MET A 1 -11.36 47.48 -18.88
CA MET A 1 -11.31 46.84 -20.21
C MET A 1 -11.36 45.32 -19.98
N ARG A 2 -12.55 44.72 -19.83
CA ARG A 2 -13.29 44.07 -20.93
C ARG A 2 -12.38 43.19 -21.80
N LYS A 3 -12.03 42.00 -21.30
CA LYS A 3 -11.64 40.75 -22.00
C LYS A 3 -11.00 39.80 -20.97
N LEU A 4 -11.81 39.16 -20.12
CA LEU A 4 -11.31 38.09 -19.23
C LEU A 4 -12.40 37.11 -18.74
N PHE A 5 -13.55 37.06 -19.41
CA PHE A 5 -14.69 36.22 -19.02
C PHE A 5 -15.28 35.48 -20.24
N THR A 6 -14.41 34.87 -21.02
CA THR A 6 -14.81 34.06 -22.20
C THR A 6 -13.91 32.84 -22.38
N ILE A 7 -13.56 32.18 -21.27
CA ILE A 7 -12.85 30.90 -21.26
C ILE A 7 -13.50 30.00 -20.20
N ILE A 8 -14.80 29.70 -20.38
CA ILE A 8 -15.54 28.62 -19.69
C ILE A 8 -16.30 27.82 -20.76
N ILE A 9 -15.71 27.66 -21.95
CA ILE A 9 -16.29 26.90 -23.08
C ILE A 9 -15.26 25.91 -23.68
N GLY A 10 -14.10 25.73 -23.03
CA GLY A 10 -13.05 24.82 -23.52
C GLY A 10 -13.27 23.33 -23.22
N LEU A 11 -14.22 22.99 -22.34
CA LEU A 11 -14.42 21.62 -21.85
C LEU A 11 -15.58 20.86 -22.53
N THR A 12 -16.38 21.51 -23.37
CA THR A 12 -17.46 20.86 -24.14
C THR A 12 -17.02 20.33 -25.51
N LEU A 13 -15.79 20.63 -25.96
CA LEU A 13 -15.34 20.31 -27.32
C LEU A 13 -14.23 19.24 -27.42
N ILE A 14 -13.62 18.78 -26.32
CA ILE A 14 -12.69 17.63 -26.34
C ILE A 14 -13.30 16.38 -25.66
N PHE A 15 -14.45 16.55 -25.03
CA PHE A 15 -15.44 15.50 -24.81
C PHE A 15 -16.78 16.04 -25.29
N SER A 16 -16.99 16.13 -26.61
CA SER A 16 -18.35 16.08 -27.14
C SER A 16 -18.85 14.65 -27.01
N VAL A 17 -18.99 14.19 -25.75
CA VAL A 17 -20.03 13.22 -25.47
C VAL A 17 -21.27 13.93 -26.01
N LYS A 18 -21.95 13.33 -26.99
CA LYS A 18 -23.39 13.34 -26.89
C LYS A 18 -23.67 12.63 -25.58
N LEU A 19 -23.53 13.35 -24.47
CA LEU A 19 -24.14 13.01 -23.21
C LEU A 19 -25.61 13.00 -23.62
N GLU A 20 -26.13 11.83 -23.98
CA GLU A 20 -27.47 11.52 -23.55
C GLU A 20 -27.39 11.65 -22.04
N ALA A 21 -27.64 12.88 -21.61
CA ALA A 21 -27.54 13.31 -20.24
C ALA A 21 -28.35 12.32 -19.41
N GLN A 22 -27.85 12.00 -18.23
CA GLN A 22 -28.48 11.04 -17.34
C GLN A 22 -29.80 11.65 -16.84
N LYS A 23 -30.86 11.58 -17.66
CA LYS A 23 -32.24 11.91 -17.33
C LYS A 23 -32.77 10.91 -16.30
N THR A 24 -32.25 10.98 -15.08
CA THR A 24 -32.67 10.11 -13.97
C THR A 24 -33.17 10.89 -12.78
N PHE A 25 -32.88 12.19 -12.69
CA PHE A 25 -33.30 13.01 -11.55
C PHE A 25 -34.59 13.81 -11.81
N MET A 26 -35.21 13.65 -12.98
CA MET A 26 -36.35 14.47 -13.40
C MET A 26 -37.48 13.63 -13.95
N GLU A 27 -38.56 13.53 -13.18
CA GLU A 27 -39.87 13.15 -13.71
C GLU A 27 -40.63 14.43 -14.11
N GLY A 28 -40.71 14.68 -15.42
CA GLY A 28 -41.45 15.80 -15.99
C GLY A 28 -40.74 17.16 -15.91
N ASP A 29 -41.10 18.07 -16.82
CA ASP A 29 -40.63 19.45 -16.79
C ASP A 29 -41.40 20.24 -15.73
N ILE A 30 -40.72 20.63 -14.64
CA ILE A 30 -41.32 21.46 -13.58
C ILE A 30 -41.02 22.93 -13.89
N MET A 31 -41.90 23.53 -14.68
CA MET A 31 -41.86 24.95 -15.04
C MET A 31 -43.14 25.63 -14.54
N SER A 32 -43.07 26.90 -14.13
CA SER A 32 -44.26 27.67 -13.75
C SER A 32 -44.21 29.10 -14.28
N SER A 33 -45.22 29.45 -15.06
CA SER A 33 -45.51 30.80 -15.52
C SER A 33 -46.37 31.60 -14.52
N ASP A 34 -46.70 31.03 -13.36
CA ASP A 34 -47.54 31.70 -12.36
C ASP A 34 -46.80 32.91 -11.79
N ALA A 35 -47.45 34.08 -11.84
CA ALA A 35 -46.92 35.29 -11.23
C ALA A 35 -46.79 35.13 -9.70
N ILE A 36 -45.72 35.66 -9.14
CA ILE A 36 -45.50 35.65 -7.69
C ILE A 36 -46.58 36.49 -7.00
N ASN A 37 -47.27 35.88 -6.04
CA ASN A 37 -48.08 36.60 -5.05
C ASN A 37 -47.24 36.81 -3.77
N PRO A 38 -46.80 38.04 -3.44
CA PRO A 38 -45.99 38.30 -2.24
C PRO A 38 -46.66 37.93 -0.93
N ASP A 39 -47.98 38.06 -0.84
CA ASP A 39 -48.75 37.78 0.38
C ASP A 39 -48.94 36.26 0.59
N ASN A 40 -48.86 35.49 -0.50
CA ASN A 40 -49.01 34.04 -0.50
C ASN A 40 -47.92 33.37 -1.36
N PHE A 41 -46.66 33.63 -1.03
CA PHE A 41 -45.53 33.06 -1.75
C PHE A 41 -45.51 31.53 -1.59
N ASN A 42 -45.52 30.81 -2.72
CA ASN A 42 -45.51 29.36 -2.75
C ASN A 42 -44.07 28.83 -2.66
N GLU A 43 -43.60 28.64 -1.41
CA GLU A 43 -42.26 28.13 -1.12
C GLU A 43 -41.97 26.78 -1.80
N LYS A 44 -42.96 25.87 -1.80
CA LYS A 44 -42.81 24.52 -2.37
C LYS A 44 -42.63 24.57 -3.88
N LEU A 45 -43.48 25.32 -4.58
CA LEU A 45 -43.37 25.51 -6.03
C LEU A 45 -42.03 26.15 -6.41
N PHE A 46 -41.61 27.18 -5.67
CA PHE A 46 -40.32 27.82 -5.91
C PHE A 46 -39.15 26.85 -5.74
N GLN A 47 -39.15 26.05 -4.68
CA GLN A 47 -38.13 25.04 -4.46
C GLN A 47 -38.08 24.03 -5.61
N ASP A 48 -39.24 23.48 -6.00
CA ASP A 48 -39.28 22.41 -7.00
C ASP A 48 -38.79 22.91 -8.37
N VAL A 49 -39.19 24.12 -8.78
CA VAL A 49 -38.70 24.77 -10.01
C VAL A 49 -37.20 25.07 -9.94
N LEU A 50 -36.69 25.57 -8.80
CA LEU A 50 -35.28 25.91 -8.66
C LEU A 50 -34.37 24.65 -8.61
N VAL A 51 -34.78 23.60 -7.89
CA VAL A 51 -34.04 22.33 -7.86
C VAL A 51 -34.04 21.69 -9.25
N TYR A 52 -35.16 21.71 -9.97
CA TYR A 52 -35.21 21.25 -11.35
C TYR A 52 -34.17 21.99 -12.20
N LYS A 53 -34.13 23.32 -12.18
CA LYS A 53 -33.12 24.09 -12.96
C LYS A 53 -31.68 23.77 -12.58
N ILE A 54 -31.39 23.67 -11.28
CA ILE A 54 -30.05 23.31 -10.80
C ILE A 54 -29.66 21.93 -11.30
N ASN A 55 -30.53 20.93 -11.13
CA ASN A 55 -30.25 19.55 -11.52
C ASN A 55 -30.11 19.42 -13.05
N ALA A 56 -30.86 20.19 -13.85
CA ALA A 56 -30.77 20.17 -15.31
C ALA A 56 -29.39 20.66 -15.75
N TYR A 57 -28.90 21.72 -15.11
CA TYR A 57 -27.55 22.20 -15.35
C TYR A 57 -26.50 21.21 -14.89
N MET A 58 -26.62 20.65 -13.68
CA MET A 58 -25.66 19.67 -13.16
C MET A 58 -25.55 18.45 -14.06
N ASP A 59 -26.68 17.90 -14.52
CA ASP A 59 -26.71 16.80 -15.48
C ASP A 59 -26.05 17.17 -16.81
N SER A 60 -26.29 18.40 -17.31
CA SER A 60 -25.66 18.89 -18.55
C SER A 60 -24.13 18.98 -18.49
N ILE A 61 -23.55 19.03 -17.28
CA ILE A 61 -22.10 19.04 -17.04
C ILE A 61 -21.59 17.74 -16.41
N GLY A 62 -22.40 16.68 -16.41
CA GLY A 62 -22.01 15.35 -15.93
C GLY A 62 -21.88 15.23 -14.41
N LEU A 63 -22.57 16.08 -13.64
CA LEU A 63 -22.60 16.04 -12.19
C LEU A 63 -23.90 15.43 -11.68
N GLU A 64 -23.83 14.69 -10.58
CA GLU A 64 -25.03 14.17 -9.92
C GLU A 64 -25.81 15.32 -9.29
N GLY A 65 -27.12 15.37 -9.55
CA GLY A 65 -28.03 16.36 -9.00
C GLY A 65 -28.45 16.08 -7.55
N PHE A 66 -29.28 16.98 -7.02
CA PHE A 66 -29.76 16.93 -5.65
C PHE A 66 -31.15 16.31 -5.51
N GLU A 67 -31.37 15.63 -4.38
CA GLU A 67 -32.68 15.21 -3.91
C GLU A 67 -33.18 16.16 -2.81
N ILE A 68 -34.45 16.55 -2.85
CA ILE A 68 -35.04 17.39 -1.81
C ILE A 68 -35.18 16.56 -0.53
N HIS A 69 -34.76 17.12 0.61
CA HIS A 69 -34.85 16.46 1.90
C HIS A 69 -35.33 17.42 3.00
N ASP A 70 -36.40 17.04 3.69
CA ASP A 70 -37.15 17.91 4.61
C ASP A 70 -36.31 18.50 5.75
N PHE A 71 -35.31 17.74 6.24
CA PHE A 71 -34.37 18.21 7.27
C PHE A 71 -33.75 19.58 6.93
N PHE A 72 -33.43 19.84 5.66
CA PHE A 72 -32.78 21.08 5.23
C PHE A 72 -33.77 22.25 5.02
N LEU A 73 -35.08 22.00 4.98
CA LEU A 73 -36.09 23.04 4.81
C LEU A 73 -36.15 23.99 5.99
N ASN A 74 -36.12 23.45 7.21
CA ASN A 74 -36.20 24.24 8.43
C ASN A 74 -35.03 25.22 8.59
N PRO A 75 -33.75 24.79 8.52
CA PRO A 75 -32.63 25.73 8.60
C PRO A 75 -32.62 26.74 7.44
N ALA A 76 -33.06 26.34 6.24
CA ALA A 76 -33.21 27.27 5.11
C ALA A 76 -34.25 28.35 5.40
N ARG A 77 -35.43 27.97 5.92
CA ARG A 77 -36.51 28.90 6.25
C ARG A 77 -36.11 29.89 7.35
N GLU A 78 -35.48 29.40 8.41
CA GLU A 78 -34.99 30.23 9.51
C GLU A 78 -33.97 31.27 9.02
N HIS A 79 -33.03 30.86 8.15
CA HIS A 79 -32.03 31.81 7.66
C HIS A 79 -32.59 32.76 6.60
N ALA A 80 -33.51 32.32 5.73
CA ALA A 80 -34.25 33.20 4.83
C ALA A 80 -35.02 34.29 5.60
N LEU A 81 -35.63 33.93 6.73
CA LEU A 81 -36.27 34.88 7.64
C LEU A 81 -35.27 35.92 8.18
N ILE A 82 -34.14 35.47 8.74
CA ILE A 82 -33.10 36.37 9.25
C ILE A 82 -32.62 37.34 8.18
N MET A 83 -32.33 36.84 6.97
CA MET A 83 -31.89 37.68 5.85
C MET A 83 -32.96 38.70 5.41
N SER A 84 -34.24 38.32 5.47
CA SER A 84 -35.35 39.25 5.15
C SER A 84 -35.51 40.36 6.20
N GLU A 85 -35.17 40.10 7.46
CA GLU A 85 -35.20 41.07 8.55
C GLU A 85 -34.01 42.05 8.48
N THR A 86 -32.82 41.55 8.14
CA THR A 86 -31.59 42.37 8.06
C THR A 86 -31.43 43.08 6.72
N GLY A 87 -32.05 42.55 5.66
CA GLY A 87 -31.88 43.04 4.29
C GLY A 87 -30.58 42.57 3.60
N GLU A 88 -29.80 41.71 4.26
CA GLU A 88 -28.50 41.23 3.81
C GLU A 88 -28.54 39.75 3.43
N ALA A 89 -28.15 39.41 2.21
CA ALA A 89 -27.96 38.01 1.79
C ALA A 89 -26.49 37.59 1.97
N ASN A 90 -26.16 37.12 3.17
CA ASN A 90 -24.84 36.58 3.50
C ASN A 90 -24.99 35.37 4.44
N LEU A 91 -23.87 34.73 4.82
CA LEU A 91 -23.89 33.51 5.64
C LEU A 91 -23.97 33.79 7.16
N ASN A 92 -24.01 35.06 7.57
CA ASN A 92 -24.00 35.45 8.98
C ASN A 92 -25.41 35.36 9.56
N GLY A 93 -25.57 34.52 10.58
CA GLY A 93 -26.79 34.47 11.37
C GLY A 93 -26.66 35.25 12.69
N ARG A 94 -27.47 34.87 13.68
CA ARG A 94 -27.52 35.50 15.01
C ARG A 94 -27.54 34.48 16.14
N GLY A 95 -26.96 34.81 17.29
CA GLY A 95 -27.03 33.98 18.51
C GLY A 95 -26.51 32.55 18.30
N SER A 96 -27.28 31.56 18.74
CA SER A 96 -27.01 30.12 18.57
C SER A 96 -27.13 29.62 17.12
N MET A 97 -27.44 30.50 16.18
CA MET A 97 -27.59 30.23 14.75
C MET A 97 -26.58 31.05 13.92
N ALA A 98 -25.45 31.44 14.51
CA ALA A 98 -24.49 32.37 13.91
C ALA A 98 -23.86 31.83 12.63
N THR A 99 -23.45 30.56 12.61
CA THR A 99 -22.80 29.94 11.45
C THR A 99 -23.69 28.89 10.77
N VAL A 100 -23.32 28.49 9.55
CA VAL A 100 -23.97 27.40 8.80
C VAL A 100 -24.03 26.11 9.64
N ARG A 101 -22.91 25.78 10.30
CA ARG A 101 -22.80 24.63 11.20
C ARG A 101 -23.78 24.74 12.37
N ASP A 102 -23.81 25.90 13.03
CA ASP A 102 -24.67 26.10 14.21
C ASP A 102 -26.15 25.96 13.84
N ARG A 103 -26.56 26.47 12.67
CA ARG A 103 -27.94 26.31 12.17
C ARG A 103 -28.31 24.85 11.89
N LEU A 104 -27.39 24.08 11.31
CA LEU A 104 -27.59 22.64 11.08
C LEU A 104 -27.65 21.84 12.39
N VAL A 105 -26.82 22.20 13.38
CA VAL A 105 -26.86 21.58 14.71
C VAL A 105 -28.14 21.96 15.46
N PHE A 106 -28.54 23.22 15.36
CA PHE A 106 -29.80 23.70 15.94
C PHE A 106 -31.02 23.00 15.34
N ALA A 107 -30.97 22.65 14.05
CA ALA A 107 -31.99 21.84 13.37
C ALA A 107 -31.98 20.35 13.77
N GLY A 108 -31.06 19.91 14.63
CA GLY A 108 -30.94 18.52 15.09
C GLY A 108 -30.00 17.65 14.24
N GLY A 109 -29.13 18.24 13.41
CA GLY A 109 -28.13 17.53 12.61
C GLY A 109 -26.72 17.56 13.19
N THR A 110 -25.77 17.04 12.42
CA THR A 110 -24.35 16.93 12.83
C THR A 110 -23.54 18.20 12.60
N GLY A 111 -24.11 19.17 11.88
CA GLY A 111 -23.40 20.37 11.43
C GLY A 111 -22.59 20.17 10.14
N ILE A 112 -22.70 19.01 9.48
CA ILE A 112 -22.12 18.75 8.16
C ILE A 112 -23.08 19.23 7.08
N GLY A 113 -22.62 20.17 6.25
CA GLY A 113 -23.38 20.72 5.14
C GLY A 113 -22.79 22.03 4.65
N ALA A 114 -23.38 22.57 3.60
CA ALA A 114 -23.07 23.89 3.07
C ALA A 114 -24.35 24.70 2.86
N GLU A 115 -24.19 26.01 2.67
CA GLU A 115 -25.31 26.90 2.40
C GLU A 115 -24.94 27.89 1.29
N VAL A 116 -25.89 28.11 0.37
CA VAL A 116 -25.85 29.19 -0.60
C VAL A 116 -27.05 30.10 -0.40
N VAL A 117 -26.83 31.41 -0.55
CA VAL A 117 -27.88 32.41 -0.31
C VAL A 117 -27.98 33.39 -1.46
N ALA A 118 -29.17 33.92 -1.71
CA ALA A 118 -29.42 34.91 -2.75
C ALA A 118 -30.40 35.97 -2.29
N ARG A 119 -30.30 37.14 -2.92
CA ARG A 119 -31.31 38.19 -2.88
C ARG A 119 -31.75 38.47 -4.30
N ALA A 120 -33.05 38.38 -4.57
CA ALA A 120 -33.64 38.59 -5.89
C ALA A 120 -34.74 39.66 -5.84
N ASN A 121 -34.90 40.40 -6.94
CA ASN A 121 -36.04 41.31 -7.09
C ASN A 121 -37.20 40.49 -7.65
N ILE A 122 -38.37 40.57 -7.02
CA ILE A 122 -39.59 39.89 -7.48
C ILE A 122 -40.54 40.84 -8.23
N LYS A 123 -40.23 42.14 -8.28
CA LYS A 123 -41.04 43.16 -8.95
C LYS A 123 -40.22 43.94 -9.97
N VAL A 124 -40.63 43.92 -11.23
CA VAL A 124 -40.00 44.63 -12.36
C VAL A 124 -41.08 45.42 -13.10
N SER A 125 -40.82 46.70 -13.42
CA SER A 125 -41.79 47.56 -14.14
C SER A 125 -43.20 47.59 -13.53
N ASN A 126 -43.27 47.47 -12.20
CA ASN A 126 -44.49 47.41 -11.39
C ASN A 126 -45.30 46.09 -11.46
N GLU A 127 -44.80 45.06 -12.15
CA GLU A 127 -45.38 43.71 -12.22
C GLU A 127 -44.53 42.71 -11.44
N TYR A 128 -45.17 41.67 -10.90
CA TYR A 128 -44.48 40.57 -10.24
C TYR A 128 -44.02 39.54 -11.28
N ILE A 129 -42.76 39.12 -11.18
CA ILE A 129 -42.22 38.07 -12.05
C ILE A 129 -42.84 36.70 -11.71
N ASN A 130 -42.70 35.73 -12.59
CA ASN A 130 -43.12 34.36 -12.31
C ASN A 130 -42.05 33.55 -11.55
N TYR A 131 -42.41 32.34 -11.10
CA TYR A 131 -41.48 31.46 -10.38
C TYR A 131 -40.31 30.99 -11.23
N ASP A 132 -40.49 30.81 -12.54
CA ASP A 132 -39.41 30.43 -13.46
C ASP A 132 -38.32 31.51 -13.54
N ASP A 133 -38.73 32.76 -13.74
CA ASP A 133 -37.86 33.93 -13.80
C ASP A 133 -37.10 34.14 -12.48
N LEU A 134 -37.79 33.94 -11.35
CA LEU A 134 -37.15 34.02 -10.04
C LEU A 134 -36.11 32.91 -9.85
N ALA A 135 -36.44 31.68 -10.26
CA ALA A 135 -35.53 30.54 -10.17
C ALA A 135 -34.32 30.75 -11.09
N ASN A 136 -34.50 31.18 -12.33
CA ASN A 136 -33.43 31.54 -13.26
C ASN A 136 -32.52 32.62 -12.65
N GLN A 137 -33.10 33.73 -12.17
CA GLN A 137 -32.32 34.81 -11.56
C GLN A 137 -31.53 34.35 -10.33
N THR A 138 -32.11 33.46 -9.53
CA THR A 138 -31.45 32.92 -8.32
C THR A 138 -30.32 31.97 -8.71
N PHE A 139 -30.58 31.05 -9.62
CA PHE A 139 -29.61 30.07 -10.10
C PHE A 139 -28.41 30.73 -10.76
N GLU A 140 -28.61 31.69 -11.68
CA GLU A 140 -27.51 32.39 -12.36
C GLU A 140 -26.58 33.13 -11.38
N LYS A 141 -27.13 33.67 -10.28
CA LYS A 141 -26.33 34.30 -9.21
C LYS A 141 -25.45 33.30 -8.47
N TRP A 142 -25.88 32.05 -8.33
CA TRP A 142 -25.09 31.01 -7.68
C TRP A 142 -24.11 30.36 -8.65
N LYS A 143 -24.56 30.02 -9.86
CA LYS A 143 -23.80 29.33 -10.92
C LYS A 143 -22.47 30.01 -11.22
N ASP A 144 -22.48 31.33 -11.42
CA ASP A 144 -21.28 32.09 -11.80
C ASP A 144 -20.71 32.94 -10.64
N GLY A 145 -21.32 32.85 -9.46
CA GLY A 145 -20.98 33.67 -8.31
C GLY A 145 -20.01 33.01 -7.33
N LYS A 146 -19.81 33.68 -6.18
CA LYS A 146 -18.94 33.18 -5.08
C LYS A 146 -19.38 31.83 -4.49
N TYR A 147 -20.62 31.41 -4.76
CA TYR A 147 -21.22 30.18 -4.27
C TYR A 147 -21.11 29.00 -5.25
N SER A 148 -20.58 29.23 -6.47
CA SER A 148 -20.49 28.21 -7.52
C SER A 148 -19.80 26.93 -7.06
N LYS A 149 -18.68 27.08 -6.33
CA LYS A 149 -17.92 25.93 -5.80
C LYS A 149 -18.71 25.07 -4.82
N ASP A 150 -19.51 25.70 -3.96
CA ASP A 150 -20.31 24.97 -2.96
C ASP A 150 -21.55 24.35 -3.62
N LEU A 151 -22.20 25.08 -4.54
CA LEU A 151 -23.36 24.59 -5.30
C LEU A 151 -23.00 23.36 -6.17
N LEU A 152 -21.86 23.40 -6.85
CA LEU A 152 -21.43 22.32 -7.76
C LEU A 152 -20.60 21.24 -7.03
N SER A 153 -20.54 21.30 -5.70
CA SER A 153 -19.80 20.34 -4.88
C SER A 153 -20.47 18.97 -4.90
N GLN A 154 -19.76 17.95 -5.38
CA GLN A 154 -20.20 16.56 -5.33
C GLN A 154 -20.08 15.92 -3.94
N LYS A 155 -19.92 16.72 -2.87
CA LYS A 155 -19.94 16.25 -1.48
C LYS A 155 -21.35 16.09 -0.92
N TYR A 156 -22.34 16.69 -1.59
CA TYR A 156 -23.70 16.82 -1.11
C TYR A 156 -24.68 16.27 -2.16
N PHE A 157 -25.73 15.61 -1.70
CA PHE A 157 -26.74 14.96 -2.53
C PHE A 157 -28.16 15.31 -2.09
N PHE A 158 -28.30 16.03 -0.97
CA PHE A 158 -29.58 16.47 -0.43
C PHE A 158 -29.66 17.98 -0.34
N VAL A 159 -30.87 18.53 -0.55
CA VAL A 159 -31.12 19.98 -0.47
C VAL A 159 -32.42 20.34 0.22
N GLY A 160 -32.46 21.54 0.77
CA GLY A 160 -33.69 22.22 1.18
C GLY A 160 -33.59 23.69 0.88
N ILE A 161 -34.61 24.24 0.23
CA ILE A 161 -34.64 25.63 -0.24
C ILE A 161 -35.84 26.34 0.38
N SER A 162 -35.62 27.55 0.88
CA SER A 162 -36.71 28.43 1.30
C SER A 162 -36.42 29.87 0.87
N GLY A 163 -37.49 30.61 0.61
CA GLY A 163 -37.45 32.01 0.21
C GLY A 163 -38.39 32.85 1.07
N LYS A 164 -37.91 33.97 1.60
CA LYS A 164 -38.72 34.91 2.36
C LYS A 164 -38.80 36.27 1.68
N VAL A 165 -40.02 36.68 1.37
CA VAL A 165 -40.30 38.01 0.79
C VAL A 165 -40.09 39.08 1.87
N ASP A 166 -39.45 40.18 1.49
CA ASP A 166 -39.16 41.30 2.37
C ASP A 166 -40.41 42.12 2.70
N LYS A 167 -40.36 42.93 3.76
CA LYS A 167 -41.51 43.77 4.16
C LYS A 167 -41.97 44.74 3.07
N SER A 168 -41.10 45.09 2.12
CA SER A 168 -41.45 45.97 1.00
C SER A 168 -42.14 45.27 -0.17
N GLN A 169 -42.24 43.93 -0.13
CA GLN A 169 -42.77 43.07 -1.19
C GLN A 169 -42.05 43.25 -2.54
N LYS A 170 -40.81 43.74 -2.53
CA LYS A 170 -40.04 43.98 -3.77
C LYS A 170 -38.95 42.94 -3.95
N LYS A 171 -38.52 42.31 -2.87
CA LYS A 171 -37.37 41.41 -2.85
C LYS A 171 -37.71 40.12 -2.14
N ILE A 172 -37.00 39.06 -2.53
CA ILE A 172 -36.97 37.79 -1.82
C ILE A 172 -35.55 37.45 -1.42
N PHE A 173 -35.42 36.88 -0.23
CA PHE A 173 -34.18 36.35 0.32
C PHE A 173 -34.28 34.84 0.34
N THR A 174 -33.41 34.18 -0.43
CA THR A 174 -33.41 32.73 -0.61
C THR A 174 -32.21 32.13 0.12
N SER A 175 -32.46 31.06 0.87
CA SER A 175 -31.44 30.17 1.44
C SER A 175 -31.63 28.78 0.88
N MET A 176 -30.53 28.14 0.50
CA MET A 176 -30.48 26.73 0.12
C MET A 176 -29.38 26.05 0.94
N TYR A 177 -29.80 25.06 1.71
CA TYR A 177 -28.89 24.17 2.42
C TYR A 177 -28.64 22.92 1.59
N MET A 178 -27.40 22.44 1.64
CA MET A 178 -26.97 21.19 1.01
C MET A 178 -26.31 20.28 2.05
N GLY A 179 -26.51 18.98 1.93
CA GLY A 179 -25.88 17.99 2.78
C GLY A 179 -25.89 16.59 2.20
N ASN A 180 -25.54 15.60 3.02
CA ASN A 180 -25.47 14.19 2.65
C ASN A 180 -25.92 13.33 3.85
N TYR A 181 -25.79 12.01 3.77
CA TYR A 181 -26.22 11.13 4.87
C TYR A 181 -25.49 11.39 6.20
N ALA A 182 -24.26 11.92 6.19
CA ALA A 182 -23.54 12.28 7.41
C ALA A 182 -24.05 13.58 8.06
N SER A 183 -24.95 14.33 7.40
CA SER A 183 -25.61 15.51 7.96
C SER A 183 -26.61 15.17 9.07
N PHE A 184 -27.12 13.95 9.10
CA PHE A 184 -28.16 13.51 10.03
C PHE A 184 -27.57 12.86 11.29
N ILE A 185 -28.18 13.10 12.45
CA ILE A 185 -27.90 12.31 13.65
C ILE A 185 -28.71 11.02 13.56
N SER A 186 -28.05 9.86 13.70
CA SER A 186 -28.72 8.56 13.73
C SER A 186 -28.66 7.96 15.14
N GLY A 187 -29.77 7.39 15.64
CA GLY A 187 -29.78 6.62 16.89
C GLY A 187 -29.81 7.41 18.20
N SER A 188 -30.20 8.69 18.21
CA SER A 188 -30.20 9.53 19.44
C SER A 188 -31.31 9.19 20.46
N GLY A 189 -32.30 8.37 20.08
CA GLY A 189 -33.46 8.06 20.92
C GLY A 189 -33.46 6.69 21.61
N ASN A 190 -32.76 5.69 21.06
CA ASN A 190 -32.72 4.33 21.60
C ASN A 190 -31.28 3.81 21.55
N ALA A 191 -30.53 4.08 22.61
CA ALA A 191 -29.26 3.42 22.90
C ALA A 191 -29.53 1.94 23.26
N LEU A 192 -29.93 1.14 22.27
CA LEU A 192 -29.94 -0.32 22.38
C LEU A 192 -28.48 -0.78 22.41
N GLU A 193 -27.95 -0.87 23.64
CA GLU A 193 -26.78 -1.61 24.10
C GLU A 193 -25.82 -2.01 22.96
N LEU A 194 -24.98 -1.08 22.54
CA LEU A 194 -23.75 -1.47 21.85
C LEU A 194 -22.94 -2.33 22.82
N SER A 195 -22.34 -3.41 22.32
CA SER A 195 -21.52 -4.30 23.13
C SER A 195 -20.36 -3.56 23.80
N GLY A 196 -19.80 -2.54 23.15
CA GLY A 196 -18.66 -1.76 23.64
C GLY A 196 -18.91 -0.25 23.70
N PRO A 197 -18.06 0.47 24.46
CA PRO A 197 -18.23 1.90 24.70
C PRO A 197 -17.85 2.76 23.49
N ILE A 198 -18.47 3.95 23.39
CA ILE A 198 -18.07 5.01 22.45
C ILE A 198 -17.41 6.16 23.23
N SER A 199 -16.31 6.67 22.70
CA SER A 199 -15.58 7.76 23.35
C SER A 199 -16.33 9.08 23.21
N VAL A 200 -16.65 9.72 24.35
CA VAL A 200 -17.30 11.04 24.40
C VAL A 200 -16.32 12.20 24.61
N LYS A 201 -15.13 11.92 25.17
CA LYS A 201 -14.12 12.95 25.44
C LYS A 201 -13.25 13.16 24.21
N SER A 202 -13.16 14.39 23.73
CA SER A 202 -12.29 14.77 22.60
C SER A 202 -10.79 14.63 22.88
N GLN A 203 -10.42 14.41 24.15
CA GLN A 203 -9.04 14.43 24.64
C GLN A 203 -8.27 15.71 24.24
N GLY A 204 -8.95 16.85 24.10
CA GLY A 204 -8.32 18.13 23.71
C GLY A 204 -7.98 18.24 22.22
N LEU A 205 -8.51 17.34 21.39
CA LEU A 205 -8.56 17.50 19.94
C LEU A 205 -9.75 18.38 19.54
N LYS A 206 -9.67 18.94 18.34
CA LYS A 206 -10.66 19.80 17.73
C LYS A 206 -11.24 19.15 16.48
N LEU A 207 -12.49 19.50 16.16
CA LEU A 207 -13.15 19.15 14.90
C LEU A 207 -12.37 19.70 13.70
N TYR A 208 -12.68 19.19 12.51
CA TYR A 208 -12.09 19.63 11.24
C TYR A 208 -12.01 21.16 11.09
N ASP A 209 -10.90 21.64 10.54
CA ASP A 209 -10.71 23.04 10.13
C ASP A 209 -10.18 23.09 8.70
N GLU A 210 -10.91 23.76 7.81
CA GLU A 210 -10.59 23.85 6.38
C GLU A 210 -9.19 24.44 6.13
N LYS A 211 -8.75 25.45 6.91
CA LYS A 211 -7.46 26.13 6.66
C LYS A 211 -6.29 25.22 7.01
N VAL A 212 -6.41 24.46 8.09
CA VAL A 212 -5.40 23.50 8.54
C VAL A 212 -5.42 22.25 7.66
N CYS A 213 -6.61 21.68 7.42
CA CYS A 213 -6.76 20.35 6.87
C CYS A 213 -6.69 20.28 5.35
N LYS A 214 -7.06 21.33 4.58
CA LYS A 214 -7.00 21.27 3.10
C LYS A 214 -5.63 20.95 2.53
N LYS A 215 -4.55 21.24 3.27
CA LYS A 215 -3.16 21.01 2.83
C LYS A 215 -2.69 19.56 3.00
N THR A 216 -3.50 18.70 3.62
CA THR A 216 -3.11 17.31 3.91
C THR A 216 -3.03 16.47 2.66
N VAL A 217 -4.07 16.48 1.82
CA VAL A 217 -4.13 15.74 0.55
C VAL A 217 -2.97 16.11 -0.37
N ARG A 218 -2.66 17.41 -0.51
CA ARG A 218 -1.48 17.85 -1.30
C ARG A 218 -0.15 17.31 -0.79
N LYS A 219 0.00 17.10 0.53
CA LYS A 219 1.25 16.60 1.14
C LYS A 219 1.33 15.08 1.19
N MET A 220 0.19 14.42 1.07
CA MET A 220 0.05 12.97 1.07
C MET A 220 -1.14 12.65 0.15
N PRO A 221 -0.93 12.56 -1.17
CA PRO A 221 -2.02 12.28 -2.11
C PRO A 221 -2.71 10.95 -1.81
N ASN A 222 -1.93 9.93 -1.45
CA ASN A 222 -2.40 8.61 -1.01
C ASN A 222 -2.80 8.55 0.48
N ILE A 223 -3.36 9.63 1.03
CA ILE A 223 -3.68 9.71 2.46
C ILE A 223 -4.69 8.65 2.91
N VAL A 224 -5.64 8.30 2.05
CA VAL A 224 -6.69 7.30 2.34
C VAL A 224 -6.08 5.90 2.48
N ASP A 225 -5.05 5.59 1.68
CA ASP A 225 -4.35 4.31 1.72
C ASP A 225 -3.50 4.13 2.98
N LEU A 226 -3.28 5.19 3.77
CA LEU A 226 -2.60 5.06 5.06
C LEU A 226 -3.35 4.13 6.02
N GLN A 227 -4.67 4.00 5.90
CA GLN A 227 -5.42 3.11 6.79
C GLN A 227 -4.96 1.64 6.68
N GLU A 228 -4.50 1.20 5.50
CA GLU A 228 -3.99 -0.16 5.24
C GLU A 228 -2.78 -0.51 6.12
N GLY A 229 -2.09 0.50 6.67
CA GLY A 229 -1.01 0.32 7.62
C GLY A 229 -1.46 -0.14 9.02
N LEU A 230 -2.77 -0.17 9.32
CA LEU A 230 -3.29 -0.61 10.62
C LEU A 230 -3.51 -2.12 10.68
N SER A 231 -3.06 -2.74 11.76
CA SER A 231 -3.35 -4.15 12.08
C SER A 231 -3.46 -4.38 13.57
N ILE A 232 -4.04 -5.51 13.96
CA ILE A 232 -4.04 -6.00 15.35
C ILE A 232 -3.08 -7.19 15.40
N ASN A 233 -2.09 -7.16 16.30
CA ASN A 233 -1.18 -8.28 16.47
C ASN A 233 -1.74 -9.33 17.45
N ASP A 234 -1.05 -10.46 17.60
CA ASP A 234 -1.48 -11.58 18.48
C ASP A 234 -1.59 -11.20 19.97
N LYS A 235 -1.02 -10.04 20.37
CA LYS A 235 -1.11 -9.50 21.73
C LYS A 235 -2.29 -8.56 21.93
N GLY A 236 -3.12 -8.35 20.90
CA GLY A 236 -4.22 -7.37 20.92
C GLY A 236 -3.75 -5.92 20.81
N GLU A 237 -2.51 -5.67 20.38
CA GLU A 237 -2.00 -4.31 20.17
C GLU A 237 -2.38 -3.82 18.77
N ILE A 238 -2.83 -2.57 18.68
CA ILE A 238 -3.10 -1.90 17.41
C ILE A 238 -1.81 -1.27 16.91
N VAL A 239 -1.26 -1.84 15.84
CA VAL A 239 0.02 -1.46 15.24
C VAL A 239 -0.25 -0.67 13.97
N PHE A 240 0.53 0.39 13.75
CA PHE A 240 0.57 1.14 12.50
C PHE A 240 1.93 0.96 11.83
N LYS A 241 1.94 0.52 10.58
CA LYS A 241 3.11 0.31 9.73
C LYS A 241 3.10 1.24 8.53
N TYR A 242 4.28 1.75 8.16
CA TYR A 242 4.47 2.53 6.94
C TYR A 242 5.91 2.42 6.42
N ASN A 243 6.07 2.13 5.13
CA ASN A 243 7.37 1.74 4.58
C ASN A 243 8.32 2.92 4.29
N ASP A 244 7.83 4.17 4.30
CA ASP A 244 8.67 5.36 4.06
C ASP A 244 8.62 6.36 5.23
N LEU A 245 9.53 6.18 6.20
CA LEU A 245 9.65 7.06 7.35
C LEU A 245 10.04 8.50 6.95
N LYS A 246 10.75 8.71 5.83
CA LYS A 246 11.19 10.05 5.37
C LYS A 246 9.97 10.85 4.90
N LYS A 247 9.12 10.27 4.03
CA LYS A 247 7.85 10.87 3.59
C LYS A 247 6.90 11.07 4.77
N PHE A 248 6.76 10.07 5.63
CA PHE A 248 5.89 10.18 6.81
C PHE A 248 6.33 11.29 7.78
N ARG A 249 7.64 11.47 8.01
CA ARG A 249 8.19 12.58 8.82
C ARG A 249 7.92 13.96 8.23
N ARG A 250 7.93 14.09 6.89
CA ARG A 250 7.55 15.34 6.22
C ARG A 250 6.06 15.63 6.39
N PHE A 251 5.24 14.58 6.43
CA PHE A 251 3.79 14.69 6.62
C PHE A 251 3.39 14.99 8.08
N ILE A 252 3.84 14.20 9.06
CA ILE A 252 3.55 14.33 10.50
C ILE A 252 4.71 15.06 11.22
N LYS A 253 4.99 16.29 10.77
CA LYS A 253 6.17 17.06 11.18
C LYS A 253 6.01 17.82 12.50
N ALA A 254 4.89 18.51 12.71
CA ALA A 254 4.75 19.45 13.81
C ALA A 254 4.54 18.72 15.15
N SER A 255 4.90 19.36 16.26
CA SER A 255 4.79 18.78 17.61
C SER A 255 3.37 18.45 18.05
N LYS A 256 2.37 19.07 17.41
CA LYS A 256 0.93 18.86 17.64
C LYS A 256 0.26 18.05 16.52
N ASP A 257 1.03 17.55 15.56
CA ASP A 257 0.58 16.56 14.60
C ASP A 257 0.67 15.18 15.21
N GLY A 258 -0.19 14.25 14.81
CA GLY A 258 -0.19 12.91 15.39
C GLY A 258 -1.19 11.97 14.74
N LEU A 259 -1.29 10.80 15.36
CA LEU A 259 -2.22 9.74 14.99
C LEU A 259 -3.08 9.36 16.20
N ALA A 260 -4.27 8.84 15.93
CA ALA A 260 -5.08 8.04 16.86
C ALA A 260 -5.81 6.97 16.04
N VAL A 261 -6.48 6.05 16.73
CA VAL A 261 -7.33 5.04 16.10
C VAL A 261 -8.72 5.18 16.66
N ASP A 262 -9.72 5.22 15.78
CA ASP A 262 -11.13 5.16 16.14
C ASP A 262 -11.63 3.75 15.84
N VAL A 263 -11.92 2.99 16.89
CA VAL A 263 -12.38 1.59 16.82
C VAL A 263 -13.89 1.60 16.68
N VAL A 264 -14.37 1.28 15.49
CA VAL A 264 -15.79 1.33 15.13
C VAL A 264 -16.38 -0.07 15.23
N GLN A 265 -17.47 -0.22 15.97
CA GLN A 265 -18.16 -1.52 16.06
C GLN A 265 -19.01 -1.73 14.81
N LYS A 266 -18.92 -2.89 14.17
CA LYS A 266 -19.72 -3.18 12.97
C LYS A 266 -21.22 -3.11 13.23
N GLU A 267 -21.64 -3.43 14.45
CA GLU A 267 -23.03 -3.32 14.92
C GLU A 267 -23.60 -1.90 14.91
N GLN A 268 -22.75 -0.86 14.90
CA GLN A 268 -23.20 0.52 14.70
C GLN A 268 -23.88 0.73 13.34
N PHE A 269 -23.61 -0.13 12.36
CA PHE A 269 -24.06 0.04 10.97
C PHE A 269 -24.81 -1.17 10.42
N ASN A 270 -24.42 -2.39 10.79
CA ASN A 270 -24.89 -3.62 10.13
C ASN A 270 -26.13 -4.29 10.77
N ARG A 271 -26.76 -3.64 11.76
CA ARG A 271 -28.02 -4.08 12.39
C ARG A 271 -29.20 -3.67 11.50
N CYS A 272 -29.84 -4.64 10.83
CA CYS A 272 -30.83 -4.38 9.79
C CYS A 272 -32.17 -3.81 10.28
N LYS A 273 -32.56 -4.14 11.51
CA LYS A 273 -33.84 -3.70 12.10
C LYS A 273 -33.69 -2.45 12.97
N SER A 274 -32.57 -1.75 12.88
CA SER A 274 -32.30 -0.54 13.66
C SER A 274 -31.69 0.55 12.81
N GLU A 275 -31.80 1.79 13.30
CA GLU A 275 -31.00 2.89 12.77
C GLU A 275 -29.50 2.64 12.99
N ASN A 276 -28.68 3.37 12.24
CA ASN A 276 -27.25 3.42 12.50
C ASN A 276 -26.99 4.18 13.81
N PHE A 277 -25.86 3.89 14.45
CA PHE A 277 -25.38 4.63 15.60
C PHE A 277 -24.07 5.33 15.23
N ALA A 278 -24.19 6.56 14.74
CA ALA A 278 -23.04 7.38 14.35
C ALA A 278 -23.37 8.86 14.56
N ASP A 279 -22.46 9.58 15.22
CA ASP A 279 -22.59 11.01 15.49
C ASP A 279 -21.40 11.77 14.90
N TYR A 280 -21.57 12.22 13.66
CA TYR A 280 -20.55 12.98 12.94
C TYR A 280 -20.41 14.43 13.43
N SER A 281 -21.16 14.84 14.46
CA SER A 281 -20.90 16.13 15.13
C SER A 281 -19.64 16.09 16.00
N LYS A 282 -19.17 14.88 16.35
CA LYS A 282 -17.99 14.60 17.16
C LYS A 282 -16.76 14.32 16.31
N ILE A 283 -15.59 14.24 16.96
CA ILE A 283 -14.32 13.97 16.29
C ILE A 283 -14.08 12.49 15.94
N ASN A 284 -14.86 11.60 16.55
CA ASN A 284 -14.78 10.14 16.45
C ASN A 284 -16.21 9.59 16.55
N ILE A 285 -16.44 8.43 15.95
CA ILE A 285 -17.74 7.75 15.96
C ILE A 285 -17.73 6.46 16.77
N GLY A 286 -16.55 5.95 17.14
CA GLY A 286 -16.36 4.74 17.92
C GLY A 286 -15.56 4.96 19.21
N PHE A 287 -14.78 3.96 19.61
CA PHE A 287 -13.84 4.06 20.72
C PHE A 287 -12.49 4.64 20.25
N MET A 288 -12.14 5.84 20.72
CA MET A 288 -10.92 6.51 20.32
C MET A 288 -9.75 6.17 21.26
N THR A 289 -8.67 5.63 20.70
CA THR A 289 -7.42 5.37 21.44
C THR A 289 -6.76 6.68 21.91
N LYS A 290 -5.75 6.57 22.77
CA LYS A 290 -5.00 7.76 23.19
C LYS A 290 -4.20 8.30 22.00
N LYS A 291 -4.47 9.54 21.60
CA LYS A 291 -3.68 10.25 20.59
C LYS A 291 -2.16 10.16 20.85
N MET A 292 -1.40 9.97 19.79
CA MET A 292 0.05 9.94 19.79
C MET A 292 0.59 11.05 18.90
N PHE A 293 1.18 12.08 19.49
CA PHE A 293 1.82 13.16 18.72
C PHE A 293 3.19 12.74 18.17
N SER A 294 3.64 13.43 17.12
CA SER A 294 4.86 13.18 16.34
C SER A 294 6.09 12.81 17.17
N LYS A 295 6.42 13.58 18.22
CA LYS A 295 7.56 13.28 19.11
C LYS A 295 7.48 11.88 19.73
N LYS A 296 6.28 11.45 20.13
CA LYS A 296 6.05 10.13 20.73
C LYS A 296 6.01 9.03 19.66
N ILE A 297 5.42 9.30 18.48
CA ILE A 297 5.44 8.38 17.33
C ILE A 297 6.88 7.98 17.01
N TYR A 298 7.75 8.96 16.79
CA TYR A 298 9.13 8.68 16.38
C TYR A 298 10.01 8.12 17.50
N LYS A 299 9.74 8.49 18.76
CA LYS A 299 10.43 7.91 19.92
C LYS A 299 10.05 6.44 20.15
N LYS A 300 8.83 6.04 19.78
CA LYS A 300 8.28 4.69 19.94
C LYS A 300 8.30 3.86 18.66
N ASN A 301 9.05 4.29 17.63
CA ASN A 301 9.20 3.50 16.43
C ASN A 301 9.97 2.20 16.77
N ILE A 302 9.35 1.05 16.56
CA ILE A 302 9.92 -0.28 16.83
C ILE A 302 10.43 -0.97 15.55
N ALA A 303 10.30 -0.32 14.39
CA ALA A 303 10.82 -0.86 13.13
C ALA A 303 12.32 -1.14 13.24
N ALA A 304 12.74 -2.32 12.80
CA ALA A 304 14.14 -2.69 12.77
C ALA A 304 14.93 -1.76 11.84
N GLY A 305 16.19 -1.49 12.20
CA GLY A 305 17.10 -0.83 11.29
C GLY A 305 17.67 -1.84 10.31
N GLU A 306 18.01 -1.39 9.11
CA GLU A 306 18.53 -2.23 8.05
C GLU A 306 19.92 -1.75 7.59
N GLY A 307 20.68 -2.66 6.97
CA GLY A 307 22.00 -2.40 6.41
C GLY A 307 23.14 -2.21 7.43
N ARG A 308 24.34 -1.92 6.92
CA ARG A 308 25.58 -1.80 7.73
C ARG A 308 25.52 -0.76 8.86
N ARG A 309 24.61 0.21 8.76
CA ARG A 309 24.43 1.30 9.74
C ARG A 309 23.19 1.13 10.62
N ASN A 310 22.47 0.02 10.51
CA ASN A 310 21.22 -0.24 11.23
C ASN A 310 20.24 0.95 11.13
N LYS A 311 20.08 1.49 9.91
CA LYS A 311 19.31 2.72 9.66
C LYS A 311 17.82 2.36 9.63
N VAL A 312 17.04 3.03 10.47
CA VAL A 312 15.58 2.86 10.48
C VAL A 312 14.95 3.69 9.36
N THR A 313 14.43 3.02 8.34
CA THR A 313 13.77 3.60 7.14
C THR A 313 12.26 3.45 7.16
N LYS A 314 11.73 2.55 8.00
CA LYS A 314 10.30 2.22 8.12
C LYS A 314 9.73 2.78 9.43
N LEU A 315 8.41 2.89 9.50
CA LEU A 315 7.68 3.19 10.72
C LEU A 315 6.88 1.96 11.13
N GLU A 316 7.05 1.54 12.38
CA GLU A 316 6.19 0.59 13.06
C GLU A 316 5.95 1.13 14.46
N VAL A 317 4.69 1.35 14.84
CA VAL A 317 4.35 1.95 16.13
C VAL A 317 3.05 1.39 16.68
N VAL A 318 3.06 1.04 17.97
CA VAL A 318 1.84 0.65 18.70
C VAL A 318 1.04 1.91 19.05
N LEU A 319 -0.14 2.07 18.44
CA LEU A 319 -1.03 3.21 18.66
C LEU A 319 -1.99 3.02 19.85
N GLY A 320 -2.17 1.79 20.32
CA GLY A 320 -2.98 1.47 21.50
C GLY A 320 -3.14 -0.04 21.66
N GLU A 321 -3.84 -0.44 22.71
CA GLU A 321 -4.31 -1.81 22.91
C GLU A 321 -5.80 -1.84 22.59
N LEU A 322 -6.25 -2.93 21.95
CA LEU A 322 -7.67 -3.18 21.74
C LEU A 322 -8.31 -3.56 23.10
N PRO A 323 -9.32 -2.82 23.58
CA PRO A 323 -10.03 -3.20 24.80
C PRO A 323 -10.59 -4.62 24.72
N ALA A 324 -10.49 -5.39 25.80
CA ALA A 324 -10.92 -6.79 25.87
C ALA A 324 -12.42 -7.04 25.59
N ILE A 325 -13.24 -5.98 25.57
CA ILE A 325 -14.66 -6.05 25.19
C ILE A 325 -14.87 -6.13 23.67
N PHE A 326 -13.85 -5.81 22.88
CA PHE A 326 -13.92 -5.85 21.43
C PHE A 326 -13.27 -7.10 20.87
N GLU A 327 -14.00 -7.77 19.99
CA GLU A 327 -13.50 -8.85 19.15
C GLU A 327 -13.00 -8.29 17.81
N PRO A 328 -11.77 -8.63 17.35
CA PRO A 328 -11.21 -8.09 16.10
C PRO A 328 -12.11 -8.28 14.87
N LYS A 329 -12.89 -9.37 14.80
CA LYS A 329 -13.80 -9.65 13.69
C LYS A 329 -15.04 -8.76 13.65
N ASP A 330 -15.42 -8.18 14.79
CA ASP A 330 -16.67 -7.43 14.98
C ASP A 330 -16.45 -5.90 14.96
N ILE A 331 -15.21 -5.47 14.73
CA ILE A 331 -14.79 -4.06 14.68
C ILE A 331 -14.12 -3.71 13.35
N GLU A 332 -14.03 -2.43 13.06
CA GLU A 332 -13.20 -1.83 12.03
C GLU A 332 -12.30 -0.77 12.67
N LEU A 333 -11.08 -0.63 12.15
CA LEU A 333 -10.13 0.36 12.63
C LEU A 333 -10.07 1.54 11.66
N ASN A 334 -10.45 2.72 12.13
CA ASN A 334 -10.23 3.94 11.37
C ASN A 334 -8.92 4.61 11.80
N LEU A 335 -8.14 5.07 10.82
CA LEU A 335 -6.94 5.86 11.08
C LEU A 335 -7.31 7.34 11.23
N MET A 336 -7.05 7.91 12.41
CA MET A 336 -7.25 9.34 12.63
C MET A 336 -5.98 10.13 12.34
N ILE A 337 -6.04 11.06 11.38
CA ILE A 337 -4.94 11.97 11.06
C ILE A 337 -5.14 13.31 11.78
N ILE A 338 -4.21 13.65 12.67
CA ILE A 338 -4.28 14.85 13.49
C ILE A 338 -3.25 15.87 13.01
N LYS A 339 -3.69 17.09 12.69
CA LYS A 339 -2.84 18.24 12.33
C LYS A 339 -3.09 19.38 13.30
N GLU A 340 -2.05 19.86 13.98
CA GLU A 340 -2.18 20.98 14.93
C GLU A 340 -3.33 20.83 15.96
N LYS A 341 -3.62 19.59 16.40
CA LYS A 341 -4.77 19.17 17.23
C LYS A 341 -6.15 19.11 16.54
N TYR A 342 -6.27 19.44 15.26
CA TYR A 342 -7.48 19.24 14.46
C TYR A 342 -7.50 17.81 13.92
N VAL A 343 -8.62 17.10 14.05
CA VAL A 343 -8.84 15.83 13.35
C VAL A 343 -9.17 16.17 11.90
N CYS A 344 -8.21 15.94 11.01
CA CYS A 344 -8.38 16.26 9.59
C CYS A 344 -9.01 15.12 8.80
N HIS A 345 -8.75 13.87 9.20
CA HIS A 345 -9.31 12.68 8.58
C HIS A 345 -9.58 11.62 9.64
N ASN A 346 -10.68 10.88 9.48
CA ASN A 346 -11.00 9.66 10.21
C ASN A 346 -11.27 8.56 9.18
N ILE A 347 -10.19 7.91 8.74
CA ILE A 347 -10.16 7.15 7.48
C ILE A 347 -10.60 5.72 7.77
N PRO A 348 -11.74 5.24 7.25
CA PRO A 348 -12.16 3.87 7.43
C PRO A 348 -11.35 2.91 6.55
N GLN A 349 -11.51 1.61 6.81
CA GLN A 349 -10.99 0.61 5.89
C GLN A 349 -11.61 0.76 4.50
N SER A 350 -10.78 0.57 3.49
CA SER A 350 -11.17 0.70 2.09
C SER A 350 -10.37 -0.30 1.27
N TRP A 351 -10.94 -0.70 0.14
CA TRP A 351 -10.38 -1.74 -0.71
C TRP A 351 -10.53 -1.33 -2.17
N VAL A 352 -9.58 -1.74 -3.00
CA VAL A 352 -9.63 -1.63 -4.45
C VAL A 352 -9.51 -3.03 -5.01
N ASP A 353 -10.43 -3.42 -5.91
CA ASP A 353 -10.39 -4.73 -6.55
C ASP A 353 -9.14 -4.87 -7.41
N HIS A 354 -8.25 -5.79 -7.04
CA HIS A 354 -6.98 -5.98 -7.74
C HIS A 354 -7.13 -6.36 -9.21
N LYS A 355 -8.29 -6.87 -9.63
CA LYS A 355 -8.61 -7.12 -11.05
C LYS A 355 -8.52 -5.85 -11.91
N ILE A 356 -8.59 -4.67 -11.31
CA ILE A 356 -8.37 -3.42 -12.06
C ILE A 356 -6.94 -3.32 -12.62
N TYR A 357 -5.97 -3.94 -11.94
CA TYR A 357 -4.58 -3.95 -12.38
C TYR A 357 -4.33 -4.89 -13.56
N ASP A 358 -5.30 -5.72 -13.95
CA ASP A 358 -5.24 -6.53 -15.17
C ASP A 358 -5.37 -5.66 -16.44
N PHE A 359 -5.93 -4.44 -16.33
CA PHE A 359 -6.11 -3.52 -17.45
C PHE A 359 -4.88 -2.65 -17.69
N VAL A 360 -4.36 -2.03 -16.62
CA VAL A 360 -3.09 -1.30 -16.63
C VAL A 360 -2.32 -1.68 -15.36
N PRO A 361 -1.36 -2.61 -15.45
CA PRO A 361 -0.55 -3.01 -14.31
C PRO A 361 0.23 -1.83 -13.73
N LYS A 362 0.47 -1.86 -12.42
CA LYS A 362 1.38 -0.91 -11.79
C LYS A 362 2.81 -1.24 -12.19
N ILE A 363 3.55 -0.23 -12.68
CA ILE A 363 4.95 -0.40 -13.03
C ILE A 363 5.82 -0.63 -11.77
N SER A 364 6.84 -1.48 -11.91
CA SER A 364 7.83 -1.77 -10.88
C SER A 364 9.19 -2.06 -11.52
N LEU A 365 10.23 -2.23 -10.70
CA LEU A 365 11.53 -2.66 -11.19
C LEU A 365 11.41 -4.00 -11.93
N MET A 366 12.28 -4.20 -12.90
CA MET A 366 12.38 -5.41 -13.68
C MET A 366 13.65 -6.20 -13.36
N PRO A 367 13.56 -7.52 -13.14
CA PRO A 367 14.74 -8.35 -13.09
C PRO A 367 15.24 -8.66 -14.51
N ASP A 368 16.57 -8.71 -14.67
CA ASP A 368 17.24 -9.28 -15.84
C ASP A 368 16.98 -10.79 -15.93
N THR A 369 16.03 -11.15 -16.79
CA THR A 369 15.54 -12.52 -16.94
C THR A 369 15.76 -13.10 -18.33
N ILE A 370 16.58 -12.48 -19.19
CA ILE A 370 16.92 -13.05 -20.52
C ILE A 370 18.03 -14.09 -20.40
N LEU A 371 17.80 -15.29 -20.95
CA LEU A 371 18.87 -16.27 -21.14
C LEU A 371 19.30 -16.23 -22.60
N PRO A 372 20.60 -16.39 -22.89
CA PRO A 372 21.06 -16.75 -24.23
C PRO A 372 20.31 -17.97 -24.78
N ALA A 373 20.08 -17.99 -26.09
CA ALA A 373 19.43 -19.12 -26.77
C ALA A 373 20.20 -20.43 -26.53
N GLY A 374 19.46 -21.51 -26.26
CA GLY A 374 20.03 -22.85 -26.03
C GLY A 374 20.45 -23.15 -24.59
N ILE A 375 20.24 -22.24 -23.65
CA ILE A 375 20.46 -22.49 -22.22
C ILE A 375 19.18 -23.02 -21.57
N ASN A 376 19.27 -24.19 -20.94
CA ASN A 376 18.14 -24.83 -20.25
C ASN A 376 17.80 -24.10 -18.93
N GLU A 377 16.54 -24.19 -18.53
CA GLU A 377 16.10 -23.77 -17.19
C GLU A 377 16.81 -24.59 -16.11
N TYR A 378 17.17 -23.93 -15.01
CA TYR A 378 17.76 -24.60 -13.87
C TYR A 378 16.67 -25.33 -13.07
N ALA A 379 16.92 -26.60 -12.78
CA ALA A 379 16.15 -27.39 -11.82
C ALA A 379 17.15 -27.95 -10.79
N PRO A 380 16.95 -27.71 -9.48
CA PRO A 380 17.85 -28.25 -8.48
C PRO A 380 17.75 -29.78 -8.45
N THR A 381 18.91 -30.43 -8.51
CA THR A 381 19.02 -31.88 -8.35
C THR A 381 19.98 -32.16 -7.21
N ALA A 382 19.62 -33.06 -6.30
CA ALA A 382 20.51 -33.47 -5.22
C ALA A 382 21.80 -34.06 -5.81
N THR A 383 22.91 -33.36 -5.61
CA THR A 383 24.24 -33.80 -6.04
C THR A 383 25.00 -34.44 -4.89
N SER A 384 25.94 -35.32 -5.21
CA SER A 384 26.87 -35.86 -4.22
C SER A 384 28.23 -35.18 -4.30
N SER A 385 28.91 -35.04 -3.17
CA SER A 385 30.25 -34.44 -3.08
C SER A 385 31.12 -35.19 -2.09
N GLU A 386 32.43 -35.08 -2.26
CA GLU A 386 33.43 -35.52 -1.29
C GLU A 386 33.90 -34.32 -0.48
N LEU A 387 33.90 -34.45 0.85
CA LEU A 387 34.41 -33.43 1.77
C LEU A 387 35.50 -34.01 2.66
N ASN A 388 36.56 -33.23 2.88
CA ASN A 388 37.75 -33.64 3.61
C ASN A 388 38.04 -32.66 4.74
N PHE A 389 38.26 -33.16 5.96
CA PHE A 389 38.61 -32.33 7.11
C PHE A 389 39.40 -33.11 8.17
N ARG A 390 39.97 -32.39 9.14
CA ARG A 390 40.78 -32.97 10.22
C ARG A 390 40.15 -32.70 11.59
N ILE A 391 40.03 -33.73 12.42
CA ILE A 391 39.57 -33.62 13.82
C ILE A 391 40.78 -33.88 14.75
N PRO A 392 41.27 -32.90 15.52
CA PRO A 392 42.28 -33.16 16.54
C PRO A 392 41.69 -33.91 17.75
N PHE A 393 42.53 -34.69 18.43
CA PHE A 393 42.14 -35.48 19.60
C PHE A 393 42.75 -34.91 20.87
N GLU A 394 41.88 -34.57 21.82
CA GLU A 394 42.29 -34.16 23.16
C GLU A 394 42.78 -35.37 23.97
N GLN A 395 43.79 -35.14 24.81
CA GLN A 395 44.33 -36.15 25.70
C GLN A 395 43.24 -36.65 26.66
N GLY A 396 43.04 -37.97 26.73
CA GLY A 396 42.03 -38.59 27.58
C GLY A 396 40.57 -38.55 27.06
N LYS A 397 40.25 -37.73 26.04
CA LYS A 397 38.92 -37.76 25.39
C LYS A 397 38.86 -38.91 24.38
N PHE A 398 37.88 -39.79 24.53
CA PHE A 398 37.64 -40.90 23.59
C PHE A 398 36.16 -41.09 23.22
N ASN A 399 35.27 -40.35 23.87
CA ASN A 399 33.84 -40.33 23.60
C ASN A 399 33.46 -38.97 23.02
N TYR A 400 32.93 -38.99 21.81
CA TYR A 400 32.41 -37.84 21.07
C TYR A 400 30.90 -37.91 21.06
N LYS A 401 30.26 -36.80 21.40
CA LYS A 401 28.82 -36.64 21.37
C LYS A 401 28.38 -35.91 20.10
N PRO A 402 27.10 -36.00 19.71
CA PRO A 402 26.55 -35.21 18.61
C PRO A 402 26.90 -33.72 18.68
N GLU A 403 26.91 -33.13 19.88
CA GLU A 403 27.26 -31.73 20.13
C GLU A 403 28.73 -31.40 19.80
N ASP A 404 29.65 -32.35 19.95
CA ASP A 404 31.07 -32.17 19.61
C ASP A 404 31.29 -32.06 18.10
N MET A 405 30.40 -32.66 17.30
CA MET A 405 30.52 -32.69 15.83
C MET A 405 29.84 -31.49 15.15
N LYS A 406 28.88 -30.83 15.81
CA LYS A 406 28.17 -29.66 15.25
C LYS A 406 29.12 -28.53 14.80
N PRO A 407 30.14 -28.13 15.58
CA PRO A 407 31.09 -27.10 15.14
C PRO A 407 31.91 -27.52 13.92
N VAL A 408 32.31 -28.80 13.85
CA VAL A 408 33.10 -29.35 12.74
C VAL A 408 32.28 -29.32 11.45
N LEU A 409 31.03 -29.81 11.49
CA LEU A 409 30.13 -29.79 10.33
C LEU A 409 29.81 -28.35 9.89
N SER A 410 29.59 -27.44 10.85
CA SER A 410 29.33 -26.03 10.55
C SER A 410 30.53 -25.35 9.89
N ALA A 411 31.76 -25.73 10.27
CA ALA A 411 32.99 -25.16 9.70
C ALA A 411 33.22 -25.56 8.24
N LEU A 412 32.55 -26.62 7.75
CA LEU A 412 32.58 -26.98 6.32
C LEU A 412 31.90 -25.92 5.45
N ASN A 413 31.00 -25.11 6.02
CA ASN A 413 30.23 -24.08 5.31
C ASN A 413 29.52 -24.65 4.06
N GLU A 414 28.96 -25.85 4.21
CA GLU A 414 28.22 -26.57 3.17
C GLU A 414 26.71 -26.55 3.49
N PRO A 415 25.82 -26.59 2.46
CA PRO A 415 24.39 -26.77 2.65
C PRO A 415 24.04 -28.04 3.42
N ASP A 416 22.79 -28.16 3.87
CA ASP A 416 22.30 -29.38 4.52
C ASP A 416 22.57 -30.61 3.65
N PHE A 417 23.16 -31.66 4.23
CA PHE A 417 23.56 -32.88 3.53
C PHE A 417 23.39 -34.12 4.40
N ILE A 418 23.34 -35.28 3.75
CA ILE A 418 23.32 -36.60 4.36
C ILE A 418 24.66 -37.28 4.08
N ILE A 419 25.30 -37.80 5.12
CA ILE A 419 26.56 -38.55 4.98
C ILE A 419 26.20 -39.99 4.59
N ASN A 420 26.60 -40.39 3.38
CA ASN A 420 26.38 -41.75 2.89
C ASN A 420 27.51 -42.69 3.33
N LYS A 421 28.75 -42.20 3.25
CA LYS A 421 29.96 -42.96 3.55
C LYS A 421 30.97 -42.06 4.27
N ILE A 422 31.71 -42.65 5.21
CA ILE A 422 32.81 -42.01 5.91
C ILE A 422 34.05 -42.90 5.88
N PHE A 423 35.20 -42.27 5.68
CA PHE A 423 36.51 -42.89 5.82
C PHE A 423 37.30 -42.08 6.85
N ILE A 424 37.84 -42.77 7.86
CA ILE A 424 38.60 -42.15 8.94
C ILE A 424 39.98 -42.78 9.03
N GLU A 425 41.01 -41.96 8.84
CA GLU A 425 42.38 -42.30 9.19
C GLU A 425 42.74 -41.68 10.54
N ALA A 426 42.73 -42.48 11.60
CA ALA A 426 42.99 -42.02 12.96
C ALA A 426 44.46 -42.25 13.35
N TYR A 427 45.17 -41.15 13.55
CA TYR A 427 46.58 -41.11 13.89
C TYR A 427 46.79 -41.02 15.40
N SER A 428 47.66 -41.87 15.93
CA SER A 428 48.14 -41.75 17.31
C SER A 428 49.53 -41.13 17.35
N SER A 429 49.77 -40.37 18.40
CA SER A 429 51.10 -40.08 18.89
C SER A 429 51.82 -41.39 19.35
N LEU A 430 53.12 -41.30 19.64
CA LEU A 430 53.98 -42.47 19.87
C LEU A 430 54.17 -42.84 21.35
N GLU A 431 53.65 -42.06 22.30
CA GLU A 431 53.63 -42.41 23.72
C GLU A 431 52.63 -43.53 24.01
N GLY A 432 52.97 -44.43 24.93
CA GLY A 432 52.22 -45.66 25.21
C GLY A 432 52.65 -46.84 24.32
N SER A 433 51.85 -47.91 24.32
CA SER A 433 52.07 -49.05 23.43
C SER A 433 51.29 -48.89 22.12
N ILE A 434 51.89 -49.37 21.01
CA ILE A 434 51.26 -49.32 19.68
C ILE A 434 49.89 -50.00 19.68
N ALA A 435 49.77 -51.14 20.37
CA ALA A 435 48.52 -51.90 20.46
C ALA A 435 47.42 -51.14 21.21
N GLU A 436 47.74 -50.52 22.36
CA GLU A 436 46.77 -49.73 23.14
C GLU A 436 46.34 -48.48 22.38
N ASN A 437 47.28 -47.81 21.73
CA ASN A 437 47.01 -46.64 20.90
C ASN A 437 46.11 -47.01 19.70
N ALA A 438 46.38 -48.11 19.02
CA ALA A 438 45.52 -48.57 17.92
C ALA A 438 44.08 -48.86 18.38
N VAL A 439 43.90 -49.50 19.54
CA VAL A 439 42.57 -49.74 20.14
C VAL A 439 41.89 -48.44 20.51
N LEU A 440 42.62 -47.50 21.13
CA LEU A 440 42.09 -46.21 21.55
C LEU A 440 41.65 -45.35 20.35
N GLN A 441 42.45 -45.30 19.29
CA GLN A 441 42.12 -44.55 18.09
C GLN A 441 40.95 -45.14 17.32
N LYS A 442 40.85 -46.48 17.27
CA LYS A 442 39.68 -47.13 16.71
C LYS A 442 38.41 -46.78 17.50
N LYS A 443 38.47 -46.79 18.84
CA LYS A 443 37.34 -46.37 19.69
C LYS A 443 36.93 -44.91 19.45
N ARG A 444 37.90 -44.01 19.31
CA ARG A 444 37.67 -42.59 18.99
C ARG A 444 36.97 -42.42 17.64
N ALA A 445 37.51 -43.04 16.59
CA ALA A 445 36.94 -43.00 15.25
C ALA A 445 35.51 -43.58 15.22
N GLN A 446 35.28 -44.71 15.89
CA GLN A 446 33.93 -45.29 16.04
C GLN A 446 32.98 -44.35 16.78
N SER A 447 33.45 -43.68 17.83
CA SER A 447 32.64 -42.70 18.55
C SER A 447 32.29 -41.48 17.69
N ILE A 448 33.18 -41.06 16.78
CA ILE A 448 32.89 -40.00 15.79
C ILE A 448 31.81 -40.47 14.81
N VAL A 449 31.95 -41.67 14.23
CA VAL A 449 30.93 -42.23 13.32
C VAL A 449 29.58 -42.26 14.01
N LYS A 450 29.50 -42.81 15.23
CA LYS A 450 28.26 -42.88 15.99
C LYS A 450 27.65 -41.50 16.27
N ALA A 451 28.47 -40.51 16.64
CA ALA A 451 27.99 -39.15 16.86
C ALA A 451 27.43 -38.52 15.57
N LEU A 452 28.01 -38.83 14.42
CA LEU A 452 27.52 -38.38 13.11
C LEU A 452 26.24 -39.10 12.69
N GLU A 453 26.13 -40.41 12.92
CA GLU A 453 24.90 -41.18 12.70
C GLU A 453 23.74 -40.65 13.55
N GLU A 454 24.00 -40.35 14.82
CA GLU A 454 23.01 -39.76 15.74
C GLU A 454 22.58 -38.35 15.29
N ASN A 455 23.49 -37.54 14.72
CA ASN A 455 23.16 -36.21 14.19
C ASN A 455 22.21 -36.26 12.97
N GLN A 456 22.32 -37.29 12.12
CA GLN A 456 21.49 -37.43 10.92
C GLN A 456 20.34 -38.44 11.07
N ASN A 457 20.28 -39.16 12.19
CA ASN A 457 19.33 -40.25 12.46
C ASN A 457 19.30 -41.32 11.35
N ALA A 458 20.46 -41.62 10.77
CA ALA A 458 20.64 -42.59 9.70
C ALA A 458 22.05 -43.20 9.77
N SER A 459 22.15 -44.50 9.51
CA SER A 459 23.42 -45.24 9.51
C SER A 459 24.36 -44.79 8.40
N ILE A 460 25.66 -44.83 8.65
CA ILE A 460 26.71 -44.43 7.69
C ILE A 460 27.55 -45.65 7.34
N VAL A 461 27.92 -45.82 6.06
CA VAL A 461 28.93 -46.82 5.68
C VAL A 461 30.31 -46.32 6.10
N ASP A 462 30.92 -46.93 7.11
CA ASP A 462 32.23 -46.51 7.63
C ASP A 462 33.40 -47.42 7.21
N SER A 463 34.58 -46.81 7.10
CA SER A 463 35.86 -47.50 7.00
C SER A 463 36.89 -46.76 7.83
N ILE A 464 37.46 -47.46 8.82
CA ILE A 464 38.38 -46.86 9.80
C ILE A 464 39.72 -47.57 9.71
N ILE A 465 40.79 -46.80 9.53
CA ILE A 465 42.17 -47.26 9.68
C ILE A 465 42.88 -46.48 10.77
N THR A 466 43.84 -47.13 11.43
CA THR A 466 44.65 -46.51 12.48
C THR A 466 46.13 -46.64 12.13
N ALA A 467 46.90 -45.59 12.38
CA ALA A 467 48.33 -45.58 12.10
C ALA A 467 49.11 -44.76 13.16
N PRO A 468 50.32 -45.19 13.54
CA PRO A 468 51.21 -44.37 14.37
C PRO A 468 51.76 -43.20 13.55
N ASN A 469 51.80 -42.01 14.14
CA ASN A 469 52.18 -40.78 13.46
C ASN A 469 53.69 -40.48 13.53
N LEU A 470 54.51 -41.46 13.15
CA LEU A 470 55.97 -41.31 13.18
C LEU A 470 56.46 -40.20 12.25
N LYS A 471 55.84 -40.06 11.07
CA LYS A 471 56.31 -39.14 10.04
C LYS A 471 56.13 -37.67 10.42
N ASP A 472 54.99 -37.30 11.02
CA ASP A 472 54.76 -35.94 11.49
C ASP A 472 55.69 -35.63 12.67
N LEU A 473 55.88 -36.59 13.58
CA LEU A 473 56.84 -36.45 14.68
C LEU A 473 58.27 -36.23 14.19
N GLN A 474 58.73 -37.00 13.21
CA GLN A 474 60.05 -36.82 12.61
C GLN A 474 60.19 -35.47 11.93
N ASN A 475 59.13 -34.95 11.31
CA ASN A 475 59.16 -33.62 10.71
C ASN A 475 59.25 -32.52 11.77
N ASP A 476 58.49 -32.63 12.85
CA ASP A 476 58.45 -31.63 13.92
C ASP A 476 59.69 -31.67 14.83
N CYS A 477 60.39 -32.81 14.92
CA CYS A 477 61.62 -32.94 15.69
C CYS A 477 62.87 -32.39 14.97
N LYS A 478 62.81 -32.10 13.66
CA LYS A 478 63.95 -31.56 12.89
C LYS A 478 64.44 -30.25 13.50
N SER A 479 65.76 -30.12 13.67
CA SER A 479 66.39 -28.92 14.25
C SER A 479 65.91 -28.58 15.68
N THR A 480 65.43 -29.59 16.43
CA THR A 480 65.07 -29.45 17.86
C THR A 480 66.01 -30.29 18.73
N ILE A 481 65.87 -30.19 20.06
CA ILE A 481 66.61 -31.04 21.01
C ILE A 481 66.24 -32.54 20.89
N PHE A 482 65.21 -32.88 20.11
CA PHE A 482 64.77 -34.26 19.87
C PHE A 482 65.09 -34.74 18.43
N GLU A 483 65.98 -34.06 17.71
CA GLU A 483 66.33 -34.36 16.31
C GLU A 483 66.76 -35.83 16.08
N GLU A 484 67.28 -36.51 17.11
CA GLU A 484 67.61 -37.94 17.08
C GLU A 484 66.43 -38.83 16.68
N VAL A 485 65.17 -38.39 16.86
CA VAL A 485 63.96 -39.12 16.41
C VAL A 485 63.87 -39.24 14.88
N CYS A 486 64.48 -38.32 14.13
CA CYS A 486 64.39 -38.28 12.66
C CYS A 486 64.95 -39.54 11.98
N ASP A 487 65.93 -40.18 12.62
CA ASP A 487 66.62 -41.36 12.08
C ASP A 487 66.09 -42.68 12.68
N MET A 488 65.17 -42.60 13.65
CA MET A 488 64.61 -43.76 14.34
C MET A 488 63.58 -44.49 13.49
N ASN A 489 63.60 -45.82 13.55
CA ASN A 489 62.47 -46.63 13.13
C ASN A 489 61.32 -46.54 14.15
N LEU A 490 60.14 -47.08 13.83
CA LEU A 490 58.96 -46.97 14.68
C LEU A 490 59.17 -47.52 16.09
N GLU A 491 59.88 -48.63 16.25
CA GLU A 491 60.10 -49.28 17.54
C GLU A 491 61.05 -48.45 18.42
N GLU A 492 62.13 -47.94 17.82
CA GLU A 492 63.09 -47.03 18.46
C GLU A 492 62.42 -45.73 18.90
N ALA A 493 61.62 -45.13 18.01
CA ALA A 493 60.92 -43.88 18.28
C ALA A 493 59.89 -44.04 19.41
N VAL A 494 59.16 -45.16 19.47
CA VAL A 494 58.20 -45.43 20.56
C VAL A 494 58.92 -45.55 21.91
N VAL A 495 60.05 -46.26 21.98
CA VAL A 495 60.84 -46.37 23.24
C VAL A 495 61.35 -44.99 23.67
N TYR A 496 61.89 -44.25 22.72
CA TYR A 496 62.44 -42.92 22.96
C TYR A 496 61.37 -41.95 23.47
N VAL A 497 60.24 -41.85 22.77
CA VAL A 497 59.10 -40.98 23.11
C VAL A 497 58.55 -41.35 24.49
N ASN A 498 58.43 -42.63 24.82
CA ASN A 498 57.97 -43.07 26.15
C ASN A 498 58.89 -42.60 27.29
N SER A 499 60.21 -42.53 27.05
CA SER A 499 61.16 -42.05 28.06
C SER A 499 61.13 -40.54 28.28
N LYS A 500 60.70 -39.77 27.28
CA LYS A 500 60.68 -38.28 27.26
C LYS A 500 59.28 -37.68 27.06
N ALA A 501 58.21 -38.45 27.26
CA ALA A 501 56.84 -38.07 26.86
C ALA A 501 56.41 -36.70 27.39
N LYS A 502 56.75 -36.37 28.65
CA LYS A 502 56.43 -35.06 29.26
C LYS A 502 57.17 -33.89 28.59
N GLU A 503 58.40 -34.09 28.16
CA GLU A 503 59.22 -33.07 27.50
C GLU A 503 58.81 -32.87 26.03
N MET A 504 58.24 -33.92 25.42
CA MET A 504 57.81 -33.93 24.02
C MET A 504 56.32 -33.61 23.81
N GLU A 505 55.53 -33.42 24.87
CA GLU A 505 54.06 -33.24 24.78
C GLU A 505 53.66 -32.11 23.80
N MET A 506 54.45 -31.03 23.73
CA MET A 506 54.19 -29.91 22.80
C MET A 506 54.20 -30.32 21.31
N PHE A 507 54.86 -31.42 20.97
CA PHE A 507 54.83 -32.02 19.65
C PHE A 507 53.75 -33.10 19.57
N LEU A 508 53.74 -34.01 20.55
CA LEU A 508 52.84 -35.17 20.58
C LEU A 508 51.36 -34.77 20.55
N GLU A 509 51.01 -33.62 21.13
CA GLU A 509 49.63 -33.15 21.10
C GLU A 509 49.08 -32.89 19.70
N ASN A 510 49.95 -32.44 18.78
CA ASN A 510 49.62 -32.15 17.40
C ASN A 510 49.57 -33.41 16.51
N HIS A 511 50.05 -34.55 17.03
CA HIS A 511 50.10 -35.82 16.29
C HIS A 511 48.90 -36.73 16.56
N ARG A 512 47.98 -36.30 17.44
CA ARG A 512 46.74 -36.99 17.77
C ARG A 512 45.60 -36.38 16.97
N TYR A 513 45.25 -36.97 15.83
CA TYR A 513 44.15 -36.47 14.99
C TYR A 513 43.54 -37.57 14.11
N ALA A 514 42.36 -37.29 13.56
CA ALA A 514 41.75 -38.05 12.48
C ALA A 514 41.66 -37.21 11.21
N ASN A 515 42.14 -37.75 10.09
CA ASN A 515 41.74 -37.26 8.77
C ASN A 515 40.42 -37.94 8.41
N VAL A 516 39.41 -37.16 8.08
CA VAL A 516 38.07 -37.62 7.80
C VAL A 516 37.69 -37.24 6.38
N THR A 517 37.31 -38.24 5.59
CA THR A 517 36.71 -38.08 4.26
C THR A 517 35.26 -38.54 4.34
N ILE A 518 34.32 -37.67 3.98
CA ILE A 518 32.90 -38.01 3.88
C ILE A 518 32.41 -37.88 2.44
N TRP A 519 31.57 -38.81 2.02
CA TRP A 519 30.80 -38.71 0.78
C TRP A 519 29.37 -38.40 1.13
N VAL A 520 28.93 -37.23 0.73
CA VAL A 520 27.64 -36.66 1.12
C VAL A 520 26.72 -36.55 -0.08
N THR A 521 25.41 -36.57 0.16
CA THR A 521 24.39 -36.13 -0.81
C THR A 521 23.67 -34.94 -0.20
N TYR A 522 23.58 -33.83 -0.93
CA TYR A 522 22.88 -32.66 -0.43
C TYR A 522 21.39 -32.92 -0.30
N ASP A 523 20.85 -32.53 0.86
CA ASP A 523 19.43 -32.63 1.15
C ASP A 523 18.74 -31.34 0.70
N ILE A 524 17.84 -31.49 -0.26
CA ILE A 524 17.11 -30.38 -0.89
C ILE A 524 15.63 -30.39 -0.50
N ASP A 525 15.23 -31.20 0.48
CA ASP A 525 13.83 -31.31 0.88
C ASP A 525 13.36 -30.08 1.66
N GLY A 526 12.19 -29.58 1.29
CA GLY A 526 11.52 -28.46 1.96
C GLY A 526 12.37 -27.19 1.99
N GLU A 527 12.57 -26.61 3.18
CA GLU A 527 13.29 -25.34 3.36
C GLU A 527 14.81 -25.43 3.07
N LYS A 528 15.37 -26.65 2.98
CA LYS A 528 16.79 -26.88 2.71
C LYS A 528 17.18 -26.53 1.27
N GLU A 529 16.21 -26.59 0.35
CA GLU A 529 16.41 -26.25 -1.07
C GLU A 529 17.03 -24.86 -1.22
N GLN A 530 16.56 -23.87 -0.46
CA GLN A 530 17.03 -22.48 -0.56
C GLN A 530 18.53 -22.36 -0.32
N LYS A 531 19.04 -22.94 0.78
CA LYS A 531 20.46 -22.91 1.11
C LYS A 531 21.30 -23.62 0.05
N TYR A 532 20.82 -24.77 -0.43
CA TYR A 532 21.50 -25.50 -1.50
C TYR A 532 21.61 -24.67 -2.77
N VAL A 533 20.49 -24.11 -3.24
CA VAL A 533 20.44 -23.30 -4.47
C VAL A 533 21.30 -22.04 -4.35
N LEU A 534 21.32 -21.37 -3.18
CA LEU A 534 22.19 -20.23 -2.92
C LEU A 534 23.68 -20.62 -2.95
N ALA A 535 24.03 -21.78 -2.38
CA ALA A 535 25.40 -22.26 -2.46
C ALA A 535 25.83 -22.58 -3.90
N GLN A 536 24.94 -23.21 -4.70
CA GLN A 536 25.21 -23.44 -6.13
C GLN A 536 25.36 -22.13 -6.91
N PHE A 537 24.51 -21.14 -6.62
CA PHE A 537 24.62 -19.81 -7.21
C PHE A 537 25.97 -19.17 -6.89
N ASN A 538 26.36 -19.13 -5.60
CA ASN A 538 27.61 -18.53 -5.16
C ASN A 538 28.83 -19.25 -5.76
N LYS A 539 28.82 -20.60 -5.81
CA LYS A 539 29.85 -21.41 -6.48
C LYS A 539 29.97 -21.07 -7.97
N ALA A 540 28.85 -20.92 -8.68
CA ALA A 540 28.84 -20.52 -10.09
C ALA A 540 29.40 -19.10 -10.32
N VAL A 541 29.07 -18.15 -9.43
CA VAL A 541 29.60 -16.78 -9.46
C VAL A 541 31.12 -16.77 -9.21
N GLU A 542 31.59 -17.49 -8.18
CA GLU A 542 33.00 -17.62 -7.85
C GLU A 542 33.82 -18.26 -8.98
N ALA A 543 33.21 -19.22 -9.69
CA ALA A 543 33.80 -19.86 -10.87
C ALA A 543 33.72 -19.01 -12.16
N GLY A 544 33.13 -17.81 -12.12
CA GLY A 544 32.95 -16.95 -13.31
C GLY A 544 31.94 -17.49 -14.32
N GLN A 545 31.10 -18.45 -13.93
CA GLN A 545 30.10 -19.09 -14.79
C GLN A 545 28.80 -18.25 -14.83
N ILE A 546 28.88 -17.05 -15.42
CA ILE A 546 27.80 -16.04 -15.37
C ILE A 546 26.45 -16.58 -15.86
N ASN A 547 26.44 -17.34 -16.97
CA ASN A 547 25.21 -17.91 -17.50
C ASN A 547 24.56 -18.93 -16.54
N ALA A 548 25.37 -19.76 -15.88
CA ALA A 548 24.87 -20.72 -14.89
C ALA A 548 24.39 -20.01 -13.62
N ALA A 549 25.13 -18.99 -13.17
CA ALA A 549 24.69 -18.15 -12.06
C ALA A 549 23.34 -17.48 -12.38
N LEU A 550 23.16 -16.96 -13.60
CA LEU A 550 21.94 -16.31 -14.03
C LEU A 550 20.73 -17.28 -14.11
N THR A 551 20.90 -18.52 -14.58
CA THR A 551 19.81 -19.52 -14.58
C THR A 551 19.40 -19.90 -13.16
N ILE A 552 20.36 -20.10 -12.26
CA ILE A 552 20.10 -20.38 -10.84
C ILE A 552 19.40 -19.18 -10.20
N GLN A 553 19.85 -17.95 -10.48
CA GLN A 553 19.24 -16.75 -9.92
C GLN A 553 17.78 -16.59 -10.38
N LYS A 554 17.44 -16.92 -11.63
CA LYS A 554 16.03 -16.91 -12.09
C LYS A 554 15.16 -17.89 -11.34
N TYR A 555 15.69 -19.07 -11.04
CA TYR A 555 15.00 -20.02 -10.19
C TYR A 555 14.76 -19.44 -8.79
N ILE A 556 15.76 -18.77 -8.20
CA ILE A 556 15.61 -18.03 -6.94
C ILE A 556 14.50 -16.97 -7.05
N LEU A 557 14.48 -16.15 -8.10
CA LEU A 557 13.43 -15.14 -8.34
C LEU A 557 12.04 -15.77 -8.29
N LYS A 558 11.85 -16.87 -9.02
CA LYS A 558 10.56 -17.60 -9.07
C LYS A 558 10.15 -18.11 -7.69
N ARG A 559 11.08 -18.71 -6.94
CA ARG A 559 10.81 -19.23 -5.59
C ARG A 559 10.49 -18.14 -4.57
N VAL A 560 11.09 -16.96 -4.72
CA VAL A 560 10.76 -15.78 -3.91
C VAL A 560 9.35 -15.26 -4.24
N VAL A 561 8.99 -15.15 -5.51
CA VAL A 561 7.64 -14.73 -5.94
C VAL A 561 6.57 -15.72 -5.47
N GLU A 562 6.87 -17.02 -5.47
CA GLU A 562 6.00 -18.08 -4.94
C GLU A 562 5.91 -18.11 -3.40
N GLY A 563 6.66 -17.26 -2.69
CA GLY A 563 6.70 -17.22 -1.22
C GLY A 563 7.40 -18.44 -0.58
N ARG A 564 8.18 -19.20 -1.35
CA ARG A 564 8.91 -20.37 -0.86
C ARG A 564 10.28 -20.00 -0.26
N TYR A 565 10.90 -18.94 -0.76
CA TYR A 565 12.19 -18.46 -0.28
C TYR A 565 12.04 -17.14 0.50
N ASN A 566 12.85 -16.98 1.54
CA ASN A 566 12.81 -15.84 2.46
C ASN A 566 13.98 -14.84 2.22
N GLU A 567 14.19 -13.91 3.16
CA GLU A 567 15.22 -12.86 3.08
C GLU A 567 16.65 -13.36 2.90
N ASN A 568 16.94 -14.63 3.26
CA ASN A 568 18.26 -15.22 3.05
C ASN A 568 18.60 -15.35 1.55
N ALA A 569 17.59 -15.36 0.67
CA ALA A 569 17.77 -15.30 -0.78
C ALA A 569 18.56 -14.05 -1.23
N VAL A 570 18.53 -12.97 -0.45
CA VAL A 570 19.26 -11.72 -0.72
C VAL A 570 20.51 -11.59 0.13
N SER A 571 20.39 -11.84 1.44
CA SER A 571 21.47 -11.57 2.40
C SER A 571 22.68 -12.48 2.18
N GLU A 572 22.48 -13.71 1.73
CA GLU A 572 23.54 -14.70 1.49
C GLU A 572 24.04 -14.74 0.04
N MET A 573 23.37 -14.01 -0.87
CA MET A 573 23.76 -13.92 -2.28
C MET A 573 25.03 -13.07 -2.44
N ARG A 574 26.13 -13.67 -2.92
CA ARG A 574 27.44 -13.00 -3.06
C ARG A 574 27.72 -12.75 -4.53
N ILE A 575 27.79 -11.47 -4.90
CA ILE A 575 28.03 -11.05 -6.28
C ILE A 575 29.15 -10.01 -6.26
N PRO A 576 30.25 -10.21 -7.00
CA PRO A 576 31.28 -9.19 -7.18
C PRO A 576 30.74 -7.93 -7.85
N ALA A 577 31.42 -6.81 -7.63
CA ALA A 577 31.22 -5.62 -8.45
C ALA A 577 31.96 -5.79 -9.78
N GLY A 578 31.45 -5.17 -10.85
CA GLY A 578 32.08 -5.17 -12.16
C GLY A 578 31.08 -5.33 -13.29
N ARG A 579 31.53 -5.00 -14.51
CA ARG A 579 30.70 -5.00 -15.72
C ARG A 579 30.03 -6.36 -15.97
N ASP A 580 30.77 -7.45 -15.82
CA ASP A 580 30.28 -8.81 -16.10
C ASP A 580 29.16 -9.27 -15.14
N TYR A 581 29.02 -8.60 -14.00
CA TYR A 581 28.06 -8.94 -12.94
C TYR A 581 26.88 -7.96 -12.86
N VAL A 582 26.76 -7.02 -13.80
CA VAL A 582 25.73 -5.97 -13.78
C VAL A 582 24.32 -6.55 -13.73
N GLY A 583 23.99 -7.51 -14.61
CA GLY A 583 22.67 -8.15 -14.62
C GLY A 583 22.35 -8.92 -13.33
N LEU A 584 23.33 -9.64 -12.76
CA LEU A 584 23.15 -10.36 -11.49
C LEU A 584 22.93 -9.39 -10.32
N ASN A 585 23.64 -8.26 -10.28
CA ASN A 585 23.45 -7.23 -9.27
C ASN A 585 22.10 -6.52 -9.42
N MET A 586 21.62 -6.29 -10.66
CA MET A 586 20.29 -5.74 -10.92
C MET A 586 19.20 -6.66 -10.35
N ASN A 587 19.31 -7.96 -10.58
CA ASN A 587 18.41 -8.97 -9.99
C ASN A 587 18.43 -8.98 -8.47
N LYS A 588 19.61 -8.79 -7.86
CA LYS A 588 19.73 -8.69 -6.40
C LYS A 588 19.06 -7.42 -5.85
N ILE A 589 19.18 -6.29 -6.54
CA ILE A 589 18.48 -5.05 -6.17
C ILE A 589 16.97 -5.27 -6.28
N TRP A 590 16.49 -5.89 -7.36
CA TRP A 590 15.08 -6.24 -7.54
C TRP A 590 14.56 -7.15 -6.42
N LEU A 591 15.29 -8.23 -6.09
CA LEU A 591 14.94 -9.13 -4.99
C LEU A 591 14.87 -8.41 -3.65
N THR A 592 15.80 -7.50 -3.41
CA THR A 592 15.82 -6.66 -2.20
C THR A 592 14.52 -5.85 -2.12
N GLN A 593 14.19 -5.13 -3.20
CA GLN A 593 13.00 -4.29 -3.26
C GLN A 593 11.71 -5.11 -3.07
N PHE A 594 11.62 -6.28 -3.70
CA PHE A 594 10.46 -7.16 -3.64
C PHE A 594 10.26 -7.77 -2.24
N ILE A 595 11.30 -8.39 -1.67
CA ILE A 595 11.21 -9.08 -0.36
C ILE A 595 10.91 -8.08 0.76
N TYR A 596 11.59 -6.93 0.75
CA TYR A 596 11.44 -5.95 1.82
C TYR A 596 10.30 -4.96 1.59
N MET A 597 9.61 -5.06 0.44
CA MET A 597 8.56 -4.14 -0.02
C MET A 597 9.01 -2.68 0.07
N ASP A 598 10.26 -2.42 -0.31
CA ASP A 598 10.86 -1.10 -0.21
C ASP A 598 10.27 -0.16 -1.27
N VAL A 599 10.16 1.11 -0.90
CA VAL A 599 9.81 2.17 -1.85
C VAL A 599 11.07 2.54 -2.63
N LEU A 600 10.92 2.82 -3.92
CA LEU A 600 12.00 3.40 -4.71
C LEU A 600 12.39 4.75 -4.10
N ASP A 601 13.69 4.91 -3.82
CA ASP A 601 14.24 6.11 -3.22
C ASP A 601 15.61 6.46 -3.84
N GLU A 602 16.22 7.54 -3.33
CA GLU A 602 17.53 8.02 -3.80
C GLU A 602 18.65 6.96 -3.70
N ASP A 603 18.54 5.98 -2.79
CA ASP A 603 19.52 4.89 -2.65
C ASP A 603 19.36 3.85 -3.78
N TYR A 604 18.11 3.50 -4.11
CA TYR A 604 17.83 2.66 -5.29
C TYR A 604 18.29 3.33 -6.58
N LEU A 605 17.97 4.62 -6.77
CA LEU A 605 18.43 5.37 -7.94
C LEU A 605 19.96 5.34 -8.05
N THR A 606 20.68 5.63 -6.95
CA THR A 606 22.15 5.65 -6.97
C THR A 606 22.72 4.27 -7.34
N LYS A 607 22.20 3.19 -6.73
CA LYS A 607 22.67 1.83 -7.00
C LYS A 607 22.44 1.42 -8.46
N ILE A 608 21.30 1.78 -9.03
CA ILE A 608 20.93 1.41 -10.40
C ILE A 608 21.70 2.26 -11.41
N ASP A 609 21.86 3.57 -11.17
CA ASP A 609 22.68 4.48 -11.97
C ASP A 609 24.16 4.04 -11.99
N ASP A 610 24.71 3.60 -10.85
CA ASP A 610 26.05 3.02 -10.79
C ASP A 610 26.18 1.75 -11.66
N LEU A 611 25.16 0.89 -11.71
CA LEU A 611 25.13 -0.25 -12.63
C LEU A 611 25.01 0.18 -14.10
N ASN A 612 24.19 1.19 -14.41
CA ASN A 612 24.00 1.71 -15.76
C ASN A 612 25.32 2.27 -16.31
N LYS A 613 26.07 3.01 -15.50
CA LYS A 613 27.42 3.52 -15.85
C LYS A 613 28.43 2.41 -16.14
N LEU A 614 28.32 1.26 -15.47
CA LEU A 614 29.19 0.11 -15.71
C LEU A 614 28.85 -0.61 -17.03
N ASP A 615 27.56 -0.72 -17.36
CA ASP A 615 27.12 -1.32 -18.63
C ASP A 615 25.82 -0.70 -19.17
N GLN A 616 25.97 0.27 -20.08
CA GLN A 616 24.86 0.92 -20.77
C GLN A 616 24.16 0.02 -21.81
N THR A 617 24.67 -1.20 -22.03
CA THR A 617 24.09 -2.13 -22.99
C THR A 617 23.04 -3.06 -22.37
N ASN A 618 22.98 -3.15 -21.03
CA ASN A 618 21.98 -3.94 -20.35
C ASN A 618 20.63 -3.20 -20.31
N ILE A 619 19.69 -3.65 -21.15
CA ILE A 619 18.37 -3.03 -21.31
C ILE A 619 17.51 -3.03 -20.04
N TYR A 620 17.71 -3.97 -19.11
CA TYR A 620 16.95 -4.03 -17.85
C TYR A 620 17.46 -3.02 -16.83
N VAL A 621 18.78 -2.83 -16.79
CA VAL A 621 19.39 -1.78 -15.97
C VAL A 621 18.99 -0.41 -16.50
N ASP A 622 19.01 -0.21 -17.82
CA ASP A 622 18.55 1.05 -18.42
C ASP A 622 17.06 1.32 -18.14
N PHE A 623 16.20 0.30 -18.28
CA PHE A 623 14.79 0.41 -17.93
C PHE A 623 14.59 0.85 -16.47
N ASN A 624 15.26 0.17 -15.54
CA ASN A 624 15.14 0.44 -14.11
C ASN A 624 15.71 1.80 -13.72
N ASP A 625 16.78 2.22 -14.38
CA ASP A 625 17.39 3.53 -14.18
C ASP A 625 16.43 4.64 -14.61
N VAL A 626 15.84 4.53 -15.81
CA VAL A 626 14.81 5.47 -16.29
C VAL A 626 13.60 5.47 -15.36
N LEU A 627 13.12 4.31 -14.92
CA LEU A 627 12.01 4.22 -13.98
C LEU A 627 12.31 4.96 -12.67
N CYS A 628 13.50 4.75 -12.10
CA CYS A 628 13.93 5.47 -10.90
C CYS A 628 14.03 6.98 -11.16
N GLU A 629 14.58 7.41 -12.29
CA GLU A 629 14.64 8.83 -12.65
C GLU A 629 13.25 9.45 -12.80
N VAL A 630 12.30 8.77 -13.44
CA VAL A 630 10.91 9.22 -13.62
C VAL A 630 10.22 9.41 -12.26
N ILE A 631 10.39 8.46 -11.33
CA ILE A 631 9.72 8.49 -10.03
C ILE A 631 10.35 9.50 -9.06
N LEU A 632 11.67 9.72 -9.14
CA LEU A 632 12.43 10.39 -8.09
C LEU A 632 12.97 11.77 -8.48
N THR A 633 13.06 12.07 -9.77
CA THR A 633 13.59 13.35 -10.26
C THR A 633 12.47 14.38 -10.36
N ASP A 634 12.81 15.65 -10.11
CA ASP A 634 11.92 16.76 -10.38
C ASP A 634 11.75 16.96 -11.89
N LEU A 635 10.53 16.77 -12.38
CA LEU A 635 10.19 16.89 -13.80
C LEU A 635 9.70 18.29 -14.17
N ASP A 636 9.88 19.32 -13.34
CA ASP A 636 9.54 20.72 -13.68
C ASP A 636 10.33 21.27 -14.88
N ASN A 637 11.39 20.59 -15.31
CA ASN A 637 12.27 21.00 -16.41
C ASN A 637 11.98 20.21 -17.71
N GLU A 638 11.52 20.91 -18.76
CA GLU A 638 11.24 20.35 -20.09
C GLU A 638 12.44 19.59 -20.70
N ARG A 639 13.69 20.01 -20.44
CA ARG A 639 14.87 19.30 -20.94
C ARG A 639 15.02 17.92 -20.29
N THR A 640 14.73 17.81 -19.00
CA THR A 640 14.74 16.53 -18.28
C THR A 640 13.65 15.62 -18.84
N GLN A 641 12.43 16.15 -19.00
CA GLN A 641 11.30 15.44 -19.61
C GLN A 641 11.65 14.89 -21.00
N GLN A 642 12.22 15.72 -21.88
CA GLN A 642 12.60 15.30 -23.22
C GLN A 642 13.75 14.27 -23.22
N THR A 643 14.68 14.38 -22.27
CA THR A 643 15.78 13.42 -22.13
C THR A 643 15.24 12.04 -21.75
N LEU A 644 14.35 11.98 -20.77
CA LEU A 644 13.68 10.75 -20.36
C LEU A 644 12.81 10.19 -21.49
N GLN A 645 12.02 11.03 -22.15
CA GLN A 645 11.22 10.61 -23.31
C GLN A 645 12.08 9.96 -24.39
N ASN A 646 13.21 10.59 -24.76
CA ASN A 646 14.11 10.04 -25.76
C ASN A 646 14.75 8.70 -25.35
N ARG A 647 14.96 8.46 -24.05
CA ARG A 647 15.44 7.17 -23.54
C ARG A 647 14.35 6.11 -23.69
N ILE A 648 13.12 6.42 -23.27
CA ILE A 648 11.94 5.53 -23.43
C ILE A 648 11.69 5.22 -24.91
N ASP A 649 11.74 6.23 -25.79
CA ASP A 649 11.51 6.05 -27.23
C ASP A 649 12.52 5.07 -27.87
N LYS A 650 13.78 5.07 -27.38
CA LYS A 650 14.79 4.09 -27.81
C LYS A 650 14.48 2.67 -27.33
N MET A 651 13.86 2.51 -26.16
CA MET A 651 13.53 1.19 -25.60
C MET A 651 12.53 0.42 -26.46
N TYR A 652 11.65 1.10 -27.20
CA TYR A 652 10.75 0.46 -28.18
C TYR A 652 11.49 -0.28 -29.30
N ASN A 653 12.78 0.01 -29.52
CA ASN A 653 13.63 -0.65 -30.52
C ASN A 653 14.52 -1.75 -29.92
N THR A 654 14.23 -2.20 -28.70
CA THR A 654 14.97 -3.26 -27.99
C THR A 654 14.17 -4.56 -27.92
N SER A 655 14.70 -5.58 -27.24
CA SER A 655 13.98 -6.82 -26.96
C SER A 655 13.06 -6.74 -25.72
N LEU A 656 12.92 -5.57 -25.10
CA LEU A 656 11.92 -5.36 -24.04
C LEU A 656 10.51 -5.54 -24.64
N ARG A 657 9.60 -6.11 -23.85
CA ARG A 657 8.20 -6.21 -24.28
C ARG A 657 7.59 -4.81 -24.35
N VAL A 658 6.87 -4.54 -25.42
CA VAL A 658 6.28 -3.22 -25.72
C VAL A 658 5.38 -2.75 -24.58
N ASP A 659 4.57 -3.65 -24.00
CA ASP A 659 3.67 -3.35 -22.88
C ASP A 659 4.41 -2.80 -21.65
N LEU A 660 5.66 -3.22 -21.41
CA LEU A 660 6.45 -2.70 -20.29
C LEU A 660 7.00 -1.30 -20.57
N VAL A 661 7.43 -1.05 -21.81
CA VAL A 661 7.88 0.28 -22.23
C VAL A 661 6.71 1.25 -22.21
N ASP A 662 5.52 0.80 -22.61
CA ASP A 662 4.26 1.56 -22.51
C ASP A 662 3.94 1.94 -21.08
N LEU A 663 4.04 1.02 -20.12
CA LEU A 663 3.85 1.33 -18.69
C LEU A 663 4.83 2.39 -18.18
N LEU A 664 6.10 2.33 -18.60
CA LEU A 664 7.10 3.33 -18.23
C LEU A 664 6.80 4.69 -18.85
N ASN A 665 6.31 4.69 -20.10
CA ASN A 665 5.92 5.91 -20.79
C ASN A 665 4.67 6.53 -20.13
N ILE A 666 3.67 5.72 -19.76
CA ILE A 666 2.48 6.16 -19.00
C ILE A 666 2.91 6.80 -17.68
N GLU A 667 3.83 6.18 -16.94
CA GLU A 667 4.36 6.73 -15.69
C GLU A 667 4.99 8.12 -15.94
N LEU A 668 5.87 8.26 -16.94
CA LEU A 668 6.45 9.57 -17.29
C LEU A 668 5.36 10.60 -17.62
N GLN A 669 4.40 10.25 -18.49
CA GLN A 669 3.34 11.18 -18.87
C GLN A 669 2.47 11.57 -17.67
N TYR A 670 2.17 10.63 -16.77
CA TYR A 670 1.39 10.91 -15.57
C TYR A 670 2.15 11.85 -14.63
N GLN A 671 3.43 11.61 -14.37
CA GLN A 671 4.24 12.48 -13.50
C GLN A 671 4.33 13.91 -14.07
N ILE A 672 4.49 14.07 -15.40
CA ILE A 672 4.45 15.39 -16.05
C ILE A 672 3.07 16.02 -15.91
N MET A 673 2.00 15.25 -16.09
CA MET A 673 0.63 15.73 -15.94
C MET A 673 0.34 16.22 -14.52
N ASP A 674 0.82 15.49 -13.51
CA ASP A 674 0.56 15.77 -12.08
C ASP A 674 1.11 17.12 -11.64
N ILE A 675 2.24 17.55 -12.22
CA ILE A 675 2.83 18.89 -11.99
C ILE A 675 1.83 20.01 -12.29
N TYR A 676 1.12 19.90 -13.42
CA TYR A 676 0.27 20.98 -13.92
C TYR A 676 -1.20 20.84 -13.50
N LYS A 677 -1.74 19.62 -13.41
CA LYS A 677 -3.20 19.40 -13.27
C LYS A 677 -3.78 20.04 -12.01
N ASP A 678 -3.06 19.99 -10.91
CA ASP A 678 -3.54 20.50 -9.62
C ASP A 678 -3.48 22.03 -9.52
N SER A 679 -2.54 22.67 -10.23
CA SER A 679 -2.31 24.12 -10.15
C SER A 679 -3.04 24.89 -11.26
N LEU A 680 -3.09 24.32 -12.47
CA LEU A 680 -3.56 24.99 -13.68
C LEU A 680 -4.84 24.38 -14.26
N GLY A 681 -5.27 23.22 -13.74
CA GLY A 681 -6.47 22.53 -14.21
C GLY A 681 -6.18 21.54 -15.35
N TYR A 682 -7.18 20.72 -15.65
CA TYR A 682 -7.11 19.68 -16.68
C TYR A 682 -7.22 20.22 -18.11
N ASP A 683 -7.64 21.48 -18.27
CA ASP A 683 -7.72 22.21 -19.54
C ASP A 683 -6.39 22.87 -19.94
N HIS A 684 -5.37 22.79 -19.09
CA HIS A 684 -4.05 23.29 -19.41
C HIS A 684 -3.44 22.51 -20.59
N PRO A 685 -2.83 23.17 -21.60
CA PRO A 685 -2.30 22.49 -22.79
C PRO A 685 -1.32 21.36 -22.48
N SER A 686 -0.48 21.50 -21.45
CA SER A 686 0.45 20.42 -21.04
C SER A 686 -0.30 19.20 -20.51
N VAL A 687 -1.38 19.38 -19.74
CA VAL A 687 -2.19 18.29 -19.21
C VAL A 687 -2.93 17.57 -20.33
N ILE A 688 -3.48 18.32 -21.28
CA ILE A 688 -4.13 17.76 -22.48
C ILE A 688 -3.11 16.93 -23.27
N LYS A 689 -1.92 17.49 -23.55
CA LYS A 689 -0.87 16.81 -24.30
C LYS A 689 -0.45 15.48 -23.64
N THR A 690 -0.22 15.48 -22.33
CA THR A 690 0.14 14.25 -21.59
C THR A 690 -1.01 13.25 -21.57
N MET A 691 -2.26 13.72 -21.41
CA MET A 691 -3.45 12.87 -21.43
C MET A 691 -3.64 12.19 -22.79
N ASP A 692 -3.48 12.96 -23.88
CA ASP A 692 -3.59 12.42 -25.24
C ASP A 692 -2.46 11.43 -25.53
N LYS A 693 -1.26 11.67 -25.00
CA LYS A 693 -0.17 10.70 -25.10
C LYS A 693 -0.47 9.41 -24.32
N ILE A 694 -1.02 9.51 -23.10
CA ILE A 694 -1.47 8.32 -22.35
C ILE A 694 -2.49 7.55 -23.18
N LYS A 695 -3.53 8.22 -23.71
CA LYS A 695 -4.57 7.58 -24.55
C LYS A 695 -4.01 6.87 -25.77
N GLU A 696 -3.03 7.47 -26.45
CA GLU A 696 -2.32 6.87 -27.58
C GLU A 696 -1.64 5.56 -27.17
N ILE A 697 -0.94 5.57 -26.04
CA ILE A 697 -0.22 4.39 -25.51
C ILE A 697 -1.19 3.26 -25.13
N ILE A 698 -2.33 3.58 -24.49
CA ILE A 698 -3.33 2.56 -24.13
C ILE A 698 -4.31 2.21 -25.27
N HIS A 699 -4.04 2.69 -26.48
CA HIS A 699 -4.81 2.47 -27.71
C HIS A 699 -6.30 2.80 -27.57
N ILE A 700 -6.59 4.01 -27.08
CA ILE A 700 -7.95 4.56 -27.03
C ILE A 700 -8.25 5.28 -28.33
N ASP A 701 -8.88 4.56 -29.26
CA ASP A 701 -9.33 5.13 -30.55
C ASP A 701 -10.78 5.64 -30.47
N GLU A 702 -11.56 5.12 -29.52
CA GLU A 702 -12.98 5.42 -29.35
C GLU A 702 -13.38 5.60 -27.88
N LEU A 703 -14.44 6.37 -27.65
CA LEU A 703 -15.00 6.58 -26.32
C LEU A 703 -15.89 5.38 -25.96
N THR A 704 -15.38 4.46 -25.14
CA THR A 704 -16.12 3.29 -24.63
C THR A 704 -15.92 3.10 -23.13
N TRP A 705 -16.73 2.26 -22.49
CA TRP A 705 -16.54 1.91 -21.08
C TRP A 705 -15.22 1.15 -20.86
N GLU A 706 -14.77 0.29 -21.78
CA GLU A 706 -13.50 -0.44 -21.70
C GLU A 706 -12.33 0.53 -21.62
N ASN A 707 -12.33 1.52 -22.51
CA ASN A 707 -11.29 2.53 -22.61
C ASN A 707 -11.31 3.47 -21.39
N SER A 708 -12.50 3.79 -20.88
CA SER A 708 -12.65 4.54 -19.64
C SER A 708 -12.14 3.77 -18.42
N LEU A 709 -12.34 2.45 -18.38
CA LEU A 709 -11.81 1.58 -17.33
C LEU A 709 -10.28 1.48 -17.37
N LYS A 710 -9.69 1.31 -18.56
CA LYS A 710 -8.23 1.34 -18.76
C LYS A 710 -7.64 2.66 -18.27
N LEU A 711 -8.22 3.78 -18.70
CA LEU A 711 -7.74 5.09 -18.27
C LEU A 711 -7.93 5.29 -16.77
N ALA A 712 -9.06 4.91 -16.19
CA ALA A 712 -9.29 4.96 -14.75
C ALA A 712 -8.23 4.14 -13.96
N SER A 713 -7.81 3.00 -14.49
CA SER A 713 -6.75 2.16 -13.91
C SER A 713 -5.42 2.93 -13.74
N VAL A 714 -5.07 3.79 -14.70
CA VAL A 714 -3.88 4.67 -14.59
C VAL A 714 -4.01 5.60 -13.39
N PHE A 715 -5.17 6.24 -13.19
CA PHE A 715 -5.39 7.15 -12.05
C PHE A 715 -5.46 6.41 -10.72
N ILE A 716 -6.02 5.21 -10.71
CA ILE A 716 -6.06 4.33 -9.52
C ILE A 716 -4.64 3.92 -9.10
N ASN A 717 -3.76 3.57 -10.06
CA ASN A 717 -2.35 3.26 -9.79
C ASN A 717 -1.61 4.39 -9.04
N HIS A 718 -2.08 5.63 -9.21
CA HIS A 718 -1.54 6.85 -8.62
C HIS A 718 -2.38 7.41 -7.45
N SER A 719 -3.34 6.64 -6.93
CA SER A 719 -4.27 7.06 -5.87
C SER A 719 -5.12 8.31 -6.20
N ASP A 720 -5.28 8.68 -7.48
CA ASP A 720 -6.19 9.75 -7.92
C ASP A 720 -7.61 9.19 -8.16
N TYR A 721 -8.18 8.69 -7.06
CA TYR A 721 -9.49 8.08 -7.03
C TYR A 721 -10.61 9.04 -7.46
N GLY A 722 -10.44 10.34 -7.18
CA GLY A 722 -11.40 11.36 -7.57
C GLY A 722 -11.54 11.50 -9.08
N TYR A 723 -10.42 11.47 -9.82
CA TYR A 723 -10.47 11.49 -11.28
C TYR A 723 -10.90 10.15 -11.88
N ALA A 724 -10.44 9.03 -11.30
CA ALA A 724 -10.90 7.70 -11.71
C ALA A 724 -12.43 7.58 -11.65
N ILE A 725 -13.08 8.08 -10.59
CA ILE A 725 -14.54 8.11 -10.49
C ILE A 725 -15.17 8.91 -11.64
N ARG A 726 -14.63 10.08 -12.00
CA ARG A 726 -15.17 10.90 -13.10
C ARG A 726 -15.11 10.20 -14.45
N LEU A 727 -14.08 9.39 -14.69
CA LEU A 727 -13.98 8.56 -15.88
C LEU A 727 -15.00 7.42 -15.87
N LEU A 728 -15.27 6.88 -14.68
CA LEU A 728 -16.14 5.71 -14.53
C LEU A 728 -17.65 6.04 -14.54
N GLU A 729 -18.05 7.14 -13.89
CA GLU A 729 -19.45 7.54 -13.66
C GLU A 729 -20.34 7.61 -14.91
N PRO A 730 -19.90 8.13 -16.07
CA PRO A 730 -20.76 8.27 -17.24
C PRO A 730 -21.37 6.93 -17.71
N TRP A 731 -20.64 5.84 -17.53
CA TRP A 731 -20.99 4.52 -18.09
C TRP A 731 -21.79 3.63 -17.15
N ILE A 732 -21.85 3.94 -15.84
CA ILE A 732 -22.45 3.02 -14.85
C ILE A 732 -23.92 2.68 -15.17
N LYS A 733 -24.61 3.54 -15.92
CA LYS A 733 -26.02 3.39 -16.30
C LYS A 733 -26.24 2.59 -17.57
N GLU A 734 -25.21 2.34 -18.38
CA GLU A 734 -25.34 1.50 -19.57
C GLU A 734 -25.87 0.10 -19.22
N GLU A 735 -26.67 -0.45 -20.13
CA GLU A 735 -27.40 -1.71 -19.92
C GLU A 735 -26.43 -2.89 -19.74
N ASN A 736 -25.37 -2.95 -20.55
CA ASN A 736 -24.47 -4.11 -20.66
C ASN A 736 -23.06 -3.86 -20.08
N ILE A 737 -22.95 -3.27 -18.89
CA ILE A 737 -21.67 -3.05 -18.21
C ILE A 737 -21.18 -4.30 -17.47
N PRO A 738 -19.93 -4.76 -17.60
CA PRO A 738 -19.45 -5.95 -16.91
C PRO A 738 -19.30 -5.73 -15.40
N LEU A 739 -19.31 -6.84 -14.64
CA LEU A 739 -19.20 -6.80 -13.18
C LEU A 739 -17.92 -6.09 -12.72
N VAL A 740 -16.77 -6.34 -13.36
CA VAL A 740 -15.48 -5.71 -13.00
C VAL A 740 -15.52 -4.18 -13.04
N TYR A 741 -16.30 -3.59 -13.96
CA TYR A 741 -16.46 -2.15 -14.05
C TYR A 741 -17.27 -1.60 -12.87
N LEU A 742 -18.38 -2.26 -12.55
CA LEU A 742 -19.24 -1.91 -11.41
C LEU A 742 -18.48 -2.06 -10.09
N THR A 743 -17.72 -3.14 -9.92
CA THR A 743 -16.92 -3.38 -8.70
C THR A 743 -15.79 -2.36 -8.59
N THR A 744 -15.11 -2.03 -9.69
CA THR A 744 -14.11 -0.95 -9.71
C THR A 744 -14.73 0.38 -9.27
N TYR A 745 -15.87 0.77 -9.84
CA TYR A 745 -16.54 2.00 -9.43
C TYR A 745 -16.91 2.01 -7.94
N ALA A 746 -17.53 0.93 -7.44
CA ALA A 746 -17.95 0.84 -6.04
C ALA A 746 -16.76 0.88 -5.06
N THR A 747 -15.67 0.21 -5.40
CA THR A 747 -14.46 0.15 -4.57
C THR A 747 -13.71 1.47 -4.56
N VAL A 748 -13.55 2.13 -5.71
CA VAL A 748 -12.94 3.47 -5.78
C VAL A 748 -13.82 4.51 -5.06
N CYS A 749 -15.15 4.41 -5.11
CA CYS A 749 -16.05 5.24 -4.30
C CYS A 749 -15.74 5.13 -2.79
N SER A 750 -15.33 3.96 -2.30
CA SER A 750 -14.95 3.76 -0.90
C SER A 750 -13.65 4.47 -0.51
N LYS A 751 -12.81 4.83 -1.50
CA LYS A 751 -11.59 5.63 -1.32
C LYS A 751 -11.85 7.15 -1.32
N VAL A 752 -13.09 7.58 -1.53
CA VAL A 752 -13.48 9.01 -1.55
C VAL A 752 -14.66 9.22 -0.60
N ASP A 753 -14.38 9.72 0.61
CA ASP A 753 -15.30 9.79 1.76
C ASP A 753 -16.76 10.15 1.42
N TYR A 754 -16.97 11.12 0.53
CA TYR A 754 -18.31 11.60 0.23
C TYR A 754 -19.05 10.77 -0.83
N LYS A 755 -18.34 10.00 -1.68
CA LYS A 755 -18.95 9.29 -2.81
C LYS A 755 -19.78 8.08 -2.38
N VAL A 756 -19.53 7.50 -1.21
CA VAL A 756 -20.39 6.45 -0.64
C VAL A 756 -21.79 6.97 -0.25
N HIS A 757 -21.97 8.30 -0.13
CA HIS A 757 -23.28 8.91 0.10
C HIS A 757 -24.08 9.15 -1.18
N SER A 758 -23.48 8.96 -2.36
CA SER A 758 -24.10 9.27 -3.65
C SER A 758 -25.21 8.29 -4.03
N ASN A 759 -26.17 8.72 -4.87
CA ASN A 759 -27.15 7.80 -5.44
C ASN A 759 -26.51 6.90 -6.50
N ASN A 760 -25.51 7.40 -7.22
CA ASN A 760 -24.75 6.57 -8.17
C ASN A 760 -24.08 5.37 -7.48
N PHE A 761 -23.56 5.54 -6.26
CA PHE A 761 -23.02 4.42 -5.46
C PHE A 761 -24.10 3.38 -5.14
N VAL A 762 -25.27 3.82 -4.63
CA VAL A 762 -26.40 2.92 -4.33
C VAL A 762 -26.88 2.19 -5.58
N TYR A 763 -26.98 2.90 -6.70
CA TYR A 763 -27.38 2.34 -7.99
C TYR A 763 -26.42 1.24 -8.45
N VAL A 764 -25.11 1.48 -8.35
CA VAL A 764 -24.10 0.48 -8.71
C VAL A 764 -24.14 -0.72 -7.78
N LEU A 765 -24.30 -0.52 -6.47
CA LEU A 765 -24.49 -1.61 -5.52
C LEU A 765 -25.71 -2.47 -5.88
N ASP A 766 -26.83 -1.86 -6.27
CA ASP A 766 -28.03 -2.58 -6.71
C ASP A 766 -27.79 -3.36 -8.02
N LYS A 767 -27.04 -2.79 -8.98
CA LYS A 767 -26.62 -3.52 -10.19
C LYS A 767 -25.72 -4.71 -9.88
N ILE A 768 -24.74 -4.55 -8.99
CA ILE A 768 -23.86 -5.64 -8.54
C ILE A 768 -24.71 -6.74 -7.92
N ARG A 769 -25.58 -6.38 -6.96
CA ARG A 769 -26.53 -7.32 -6.33
C ARG A 769 -27.36 -8.10 -7.35
N LYS A 770 -27.91 -7.42 -8.36
CA LYS A 770 -28.75 -8.05 -9.39
C LYS A 770 -27.96 -9.02 -10.27
N LYS A 771 -26.67 -8.74 -10.53
CA LYS A 771 -25.80 -9.60 -11.35
C LYS A 771 -25.21 -10.77 -10.57
N ASP A 772 -24.76 -10.52 -9.35
CA ASP A 772 -24.12 -11.50 -8.48
C ASP A 772 -24.43 -11.19 -6.99
N PRO A 773 -25.51 -11.76 -6.45
CA PRO A 773 -25.91 -11.53 -5.06
C PRO A 773 -24.89 -12.04 -4.04
N GLU A 774 -24.21 -13.15 -4.32
CA GLU A 774 -23.22 -13.74 -3.40
C GLU A 774 -22.00 -12.84 -3.31
N PHE A 775 -21.45 -12.43 -4.46
CA PHE A 775 -20.35 -11.48 -4.50
C PHE A 775 -20.71 -10.15 -3.84
N PHE A 776 -21.93 -9.64 -4.07
CA PHE A 776 -22.42 -8.44 -3.39
C PHE A 776 -22.36 -8.58 -1.86
N CYS A 777 -22.79 -9.71 -1.30
CA CYS A 777 -22.70 -9.94 0.14
C CYS A 777 -21.25 -10.09 0.62
N ASP A 778 -20.38 -10.66 -0.20
CA ASP A 778 -18.97 -10.80 0.09
C ASP A 778 -18.21 -9.46 0.06
N LEU A 779 -18.74 -8.41 -0.58
CA LEU A 779 -18.16 -7.06 -0.53
C LEU A 779 -18.12 -6.49 0.89
N PHE A 780 -19.00 -6.93 1.78
CA PHE A 780 -19.11 -6.43 3.16
C PHE A 780 -18.56 -7.41 4.21
N LYS A 781 -17.86 -8.46 3.76
CA LYS A 781 -17.15 -9.41 4.63
C LYS A 781 -15.65 -9.12 4.61
N GLY A 782 -14.97 -9.39 5.73
CA GLY A 782 -13.52 -9.30 5.84
C GLY A 782 -12.98 -7.86 5.72
N ASP A 783 -12.02 -7.70 4.82
CA ASP A 783 -11.16 -6.54 4.57
C ASP A 783 -11.55 -5.73 3.31
N LYS A 784 -12.75 -5.96 2.76
CA LYS A 784 -13.25 -5.26 1.57
C LYS A 784 -13.92 -3.91 1.91
N LEU A 785 -15.18 -3.69 1.50
CA LEU A 785 -15.88 -2.45 1.78
C LEU A 785 -16.18 -2.34 3.28
N SER A 786 -15.86 -1.17 3.84
CA SER A 786 -16.25 -0.85 5.21
C SER A 786 -17.77 -0.90 5.39
N VAL A 787 -18.24 -1.45 6.51
CA VAL A 787 -19.66 -1.37 6.89
C VAL A 787 -20.12 0.07 7.14
N GLN A 788 -19.20 1.01 7.32
CA GLN A 788 -19.52 2.43 7.46
C GLN A 788 -20.09 3.02 6.17
N THR A 789 -19.94 2.35 5.02
CA THR A 789 -20.67 2.69 3.78
C THR A 789 -22.20 2.67 3.97
N PHE A 790 -22.70 1.91 4.95
CA PHE A 790 -24.11 1.88 5.34
C PHE A 790 -24.59 3.16 6.04
N VAL A 791 -23.71 4.15 6.28
CA VAL A 791 -24.12 5.53 6.53
C VAL A 791 -25.16 5.98 5.49
N ASN A 792 -25.00 5.55 4.25
CA ASN A 792 -26.04 5.59 3.25
C ASN A 792 -27.09 4.51 3.56
N THR A 793 -28.24 4.93 4.09
CA THR A 793 -29.27 4.01 4.57
C THR A 793 -29.93 3.22 3.44
N ARG A 794 -29.90 3.71 2.19
CA ARG A 794 -30.35 2.94 1.01
C ARG A 794 -29.41 1.77 0.72
N ALA A 795 -28.08 1.99 0.80
CA ALA A 795 -27.10 0.91 0.67
C ALA A 795 -27.29 -0.15 1.77
N LYS A 796 -27.53 0.29 3.02
CA LYS A 796 -27.85 -0.61 4.14
C LYS A 796 -29.09 -1.44 3.88
N GLN A 797 -30.17 -0.82 3.40
CA GLN A 797 -31.42 -1.50 3.10
C GLN A 797 -31.21 -2.64 2.09
N ILE A 798 -30.53 -2.34 0.97
CA ILE A 798 -30.22 -3.31 -0.07
C ILE A 798 -29.39 -4.48 0.49
N TYR A 799 -28.38 -4.18 1.32
CA TYR A 799 -27.59 -5.19 2.02
C TYR A 799 -28.45 -6.09 2.91
N CYS A 800 -29.32 -5.50 3.72
CA CYS A 800 -30.18 -6.23 4.64
C CYS A 800 -31.18 -7.15 3.95
N GLU A 801 -31.83 -6.67 2.89
CA GLU A 801 -32.78 -7.46 2.09
C GLU A 801 -32.12 -8.66 1.39
N THR A 802 -30.82 -8.55 1.08
CA THR A 802 -30.09 -9.56 0.30
C THR A 802 -29.31 -10.54 1.17
N CYS A 803 -28.50 -10.01 2.10
CA CYS A 803 -27.44 -10.76 2.78
C CYS A 803 -27.79 -11.19 4.20
N LYS A 804 -28.75 -10.52 4.83
CA LYS A 804 -29.17 -10.75 6.22
C LYS A 804 -30.70 -10.83 6.31
N LYS A 805 -31.26 -11.86 5.68
CA LYS A 805 -32.69 -12.19 5.74
C LYS A 805 -33.16 -12.44 7.17
#